data_AF-A0A9D7N789-F1
#
_entry.id   AF-A0A9D7N789-F1
#
_cell.length_a   1.000
_cell.length_b   1.000
_cell.length_c   1.000
_cell.angle_alpha   90.00
_cell.angle_beta   90.00
_cell.angle_gamma   90.00
#
_symmetry.space_group_name_H-M   'P 1'
#
loop_
_entity.id
_entity.type
_entity.pdbx_description
1 polymer ?
#
loop_
_entity_poly.entity_id
_entity_poly.type
_entity_poly.pdbx_seq_one_letter_code
_entity_poly.pdbx_strand_id
1 'polypeptide(L)'
;MRASLRRLLGTLGVALLGGAFAAGHGRLLFEGRSARWMAPRALEFTLDLRGSADIADDSELEAVRRAFASWSAVPGVDLRFRETEGGEGLRWQRVGQHSVSFDEDGSSGWFPPSSGVVAVTPVLVGTRPDRTSGELPILDADILFNGSEFHFATDGRAGAFDVQAVATHEIGHWLGFDHSACAAATMFPFVTPGQVSMRTLFSDDEALARATYPDSSMNGEMRGMLLHADRRPLPGGHVVIVDPEGKTVASALSDESGSFAVAGLLPGRYGAYADPLDGLVSRGELSIEFLPHVDFARTWLAVPGAQVIAAGGVVDLGTRSVARASSLDLADLSGSLPRVVRSANGAFDIVARGTSLESGCELSVAGGGLVPEGATRAFGTTIARRFVLQEGAALGARDLVVRNANGVEAVLTAALELVPQAPQLERVEPARGSLEGGELATVRGAHLEEIAEVRLGGALCELVTRGASALVVRMPAGPPGFAHLEVLRASGESARLADAWLRGGAPVIEQVFPRAGSTNGGTRVALSGGPFSTRVRASLDAQPIVLQRIDAATVQLVLPPHASGPVSIELFDPLDSALALQAGFTYVAANDPRLASIAPARGPIAGGTPVELRGSDLEAGARLIVGVDARSYRGGAEASELEVASSGLLRARLPALSALGAQTLRLELPDGRGAVLVDAFVAGAMLFEGEKHATSWSGVGDDVHYVEWARGESVEVELSAENGSGFAPILEVVDTHGAIVRTLGDGLERSLHLRDYEVANTEIHALRVRGASALIGAYTLRWRSNPRALQQKLEGTAEGTGSPSAISIEFEGRSGLELQALLRLPEGRSATSVRLFGPRGEVALDPRDLRLSRGRVQLRRLELLAAGTYRLEVEAPLPTGARWLASLRFR
;
A
#
# COMPACT_ATOMS: atom_id res chain seq x y z
N MET A 1 -17.20 -29.68 17.83
CA MET A 1 -18.13 -29.63 16.67
C MET A 1 -17.34 -29.12 15.47
N ARG A 2 -17.02 -30.01 14.52
CA ARG A 2 -16.35 -29.70 13.24
C ARG A 2 -17.40 -29.89 12.14
N ALA A 3 -17.71 -28.85 11.37
CA ALA A 3 -18.53 -28.94 10.16
C ALA A 3 -17.99 -27.96 9.10
N SER A 4 -17.27 -28.53 8.14
CA SER A 4 -17.26 -28.20 6.71
C SER A 4 -17.59 -26.76 6.26
N LEU A 5 -16.57 -25.95 6.00
CA LEU A 5 -16.53 -25.08 4.81
C LEU A 5 -15.45 -25.62 3.87
N ARG A 6 -15.87 -26.07 2.69
CA ARG A 6 -14.96 -26.31 1.57
C ARG A 6 -14.38 -24.94 1.17
N ARG A 7 -13.09 -24.72 1.45
CA ARG A 7 -12.31 -23.66 0.80
C ARG A 7 -12.17 -24.07 -0.67
N LEU A 8 -12.87 -23.37 -1.57
CA LEU A 8 -12.50 -23.38 -2.98
C LEU A 8 -11.19 -22.59 -3.06
N LEU A 9 -10.10 -23.32 -3.32
CA LEU A 9 -8.83 -22.74 -3.75
C LEU A 9 -9.03 -22.28 -5.19
N GLY A 10 -9.02 -20.97 -5.41
CA GLY A 10 -8.97 -20.37 -6.75
C GLY A 10 -7.55 -20.39 -7.32
N THR A 11 -6.96 -21.58 -7.45
CA THR A 11 -6.23 -21.91 -8.68
C THR A 11 -7.27 -22.55 -9.58
N LEU A 12 -7.53 -21.99 -10.77
CA LEU A 12 -8.57 -22.44 -11.72
C LEU A 12 -8.69 -23.99 -11.73
N GLY A 13 -9.77 -24.49 -11.13
CA GLY A 13 -10.05 -25.91 -10.97
C GLY A 13 -11.55 -26.16 -11.12
N VAL A 14 -11.95 -26.43 -12.38
CA VAL A 14 -13.33 -26.59 -12.87
C VAL A 14 -13.95 -27.91 -12.43
N ALA A 15 -15.24 -27.92 -12.08
CA ALA A 15 -16.06 -29.12 -11.97
C ALA A 15 -17.32 -29.00 -12.87
N LEU A 16 -17.54 -30.06 -13.66
CA LEU A 16 -18.50 -30.22 -14.76
C LEU A 16 -19.99 -30.17 -14.36
N LEU A 17 -20.82 -29.49 -15.18
CA LEU A 17 -21.90 -30.10 -16.01
C LEU A 17 -22.72 -29.05 -16.81
N GLY A 18 -22.44 -28.98 -18.12
CA GLY A 18 -23.38 -28.91 -19.26
C GLY A 18 -24.57 -27.93 -19.28
N GLY A 19 -24.43 -26.86 -20.07
CA GLY A 19 -25.54 -26.10 -20.67
C GLY A 19 -25.03 -24.93 -21.51
N ALA A 20 -24.88 -25.12 -22.83
CA ALA A 20 -24.30 -24.14 -23.76
C ALA A 20 -25.15 -22.87 -23.90
N PHE A 21 -24.58 -21.75 -23.47
CA PHE A 21 -24.90 -20.41 -23.96
C PHE A 21 -23.64 -19.88 -24.66
N ALA A 22 -23.80 -19.15 -25.76
CA ALA A 22 -22.67 -18.54 -26.46
C ALA A 22 -22.03 -17.47 -25.56
N ALA A 23 -20.99 -17.85 -24.83
CA ALA A 23 -20.15 -16.92 -24.08
C ALA A 23 -19.17 -16.24 -25.04
N GLY A 24 -19.67 -15.35 -25.89
CA GLY A 24 -18.93 -14.82 -27.03
C GLY A 24 -17.98 -13.66 -26.72
N HIS A 25 -18.12 -12.93 -25.62
CA HIS A 25 -17.54 -11.58 -25.55
C HIS A 25 -16.80 -11.32 -24.24
N GLY A 26 -15.54 -11.74 -24.09
CA GLY A 26 -14.62 -11.31 -23.00
C GLY A 26 -15.20 -11.34 -21.57
N ARG A 27 -16.07 -12.30 -21.21
CA ARG A 27 -16.71 -12.38 -19.89
C ARG A 27 -16.06 -13.44 -19.01
N LEU A 28 -15.93 -13.18 -17.70
CA LEU A 28 -15.52 -14.20 -16.74
C LEU A 28 -16.57 -15.32 -16.70
N LEU A 29 -16.13 -16.55 -16.93
CA LEU A 29 -16.97 -17.74 -16.90
C LEU A 29 -16.78 -18.54 -15.62
N PHE A 30 -17.89 -18.90 -14.99
CA PHE A 30 -17.95 -19.79 -13.84
C PHE A 30 -18.90 -20.95 -14.18
N GLU A 31 -18.37 -22.16 -14.28
CA GLU A 31 -19.11 -23.36 -14.71
C GLU A 31 -19.84 -23.11 -16.06
N GLY A 32 -19.12 -22.51 -17.02
CA GLY A 32 -19.63 -22.15 -18.34
C GLY A 32 -20.64 -21.00 -18.40
N ARG A 33 -20.86 -20.24 -17.32
CA ARG A 33 -21.79 -19.09 -17.28
C ARG A 33 -21.07 -17.79 -16.97
N SER A 34 -21.44 -16.72 -17.67
CA SER A 34 -20.95 -15.37 -17.37
C SER A 34 -21.50 -14.85 -16.04
N ALA A 35 -20.74 -13.99 -15.38
CA ALA A 35 -21.14 -13.28 -14.17
C ALA A 35 -21.25 -11.77 -14.40
N ARG A 36 -22.16 -11.09 -13.68
CA ARG A 36 -22.27 -9.63 -13.62
C ARG A 36 -22.93 -9.12 -12.34
N TRP A 37 -22.84 -7.82 -12.12
CA TRP A 37 -23.67 -7.14 -11.11
C TRP A 37 -25.12 -6.98 -11.58
N MET A 38 -26.06 -7.33 -10.71
CA MET A 38 -27.49 -7.22 -11.04
C MET A 38 -28.08 -5.82 -10.77
N ALA A 39 -27.38 -5.00 -9.96
CA ALA A 39 -27.79 -3.64 -9.61
C ALA A 39 -26.69 -2.62 -10.00
N PRO A 40 -26.43 -2.40 -11.30
CA PRO A 40 -25.27 -1.64 -11.78
C PRO A 40 -25.30 -0.12 -11.47
N ARG A 41 -26.44 0.41 -10.98
CA ARG A 41 -26.59 1.82 -10.57
C ARG A 41 -26.32 2.11 -9.10
N ALA A 42 -26.05 1.08 -8.30
CA ALA A 42 -25.86 1.18 -6.85
C ALA A 42 -24.61 0.41 -6.42
N LEU A 43 -23.57 0.47 -7.26
CA LEU A 43 -22.32 -0.25 -7.02
C LEU A 43 -21.47 0.57 -6.04
N GLU A 44 -21.28 0.02 -4.85
CA GLU A 44 -20.51 0.66 -3.79
C GLU A 44 -19.07 0.14 -3.78
N PHE A 45 -18.10 0.98 -3.43
CA PHE A 45 -16.73 0.54 -3.16
C PHE A 45 -16.14 1.31 -1.98
N THR A 46 -15.16 0.73 -1.31
CA THR A 46 -14.51 1.33 -0.14
C THR A 46 -12.99 1.34 -0.33
N LEU A 47 -12.36 2.50 -0.09
CA LEU A 47 -10.89 2.62 -0.14
C LEU A 47 -10.27 2.40 1.23
N ASP A 48 -9.19 1.60 1.29
CA ASP A 48 -8.30 1.58 2.44
C ASP A 48 -7.44 2.84 2.42
N LEU A 49 -7.62 3.70 3.43
CA LEU A 49 -6.99 5.02 3.49
C LEU A 49 -5.49 4.95 3.83
N ARG A 50 -4.95 3.77 4.15
CA ARG A 50 -3.50 3.58 4.32
C ARG A 50 -2.72 3.77 3.01
N GLY A 51 -3.39 3.61 1.86
CA GLY A 51 -2.76 3.82 0.56
C GLY A 51 -1.57 2.90 0.29
N SER A 52 -0.66 3.34 -0.56
CA SER A 52 0.58 2.63 -0.86
C SER A 52 1.77 3.22 -0.11
N ALA A 53 2.66 2.38 0.41
CA ALA A 53 3.88 2.85 1.09
C ALA A 53 4.86 3.58 0.14
N ASP A 54 4.72 3.42 -1.18
CA ASP A 54 5.58 4.07 -2.18
C ASP A 54 5.20 5.52 -2.49
N ILE A 55 4.02 5.97 -2.05
CA ILE A 55 3.42 7.25 -2.43
C ILE A 55 3.10 8.04 -1.16
N ALA A 56 3.65 9.25 -1.06
CA ALA A 56 3.64 10.03 0.19
C ALA A 56 2.58 11.15 0.22
N ASP A 57 1.79 11.29 -0.84
CA ASP A 57 0.86 12.41 -1.03
C ASP A 57 -0.58 11.97 -1.32
N ASP A 58 -0.88 10.70 -1.06
CA ASP A 58 -2.19 10.05 -1.22
C ASP A 58 -2.77 10.12 -2.65
N SER A 59 -1.94 10.44 -3.66
CA SER A 59 -2.39 10.57 -5.05
C SER A 59 -2.92 9.26 -5.64
N GLU A 60 -2.59 8.12 -5.05
CA GLU A 60 -3.10 6.79 -5.39
C GLU A 60 -4.59 6.65 -5.11
N LEU A 61 -5.12 7.29 -4.06
CA LEU A 61 -6.55 7.22 -3.74
C LEU A 61 -7.37 7.89 -4.85
N GLU A 62 -6.90 9.04 -5.31
CA GLU A 62 -7.51 9.73 -6.44
C GLU A 62 -7.31 8.96 -7.76
N ALA A 63 -6.17 8.29 -7.93
CA ALA A 63 -5.92 7.42 -9.08
C ALA A 63 -6.95 6.28 -9.16
N VAL A 64 -7.28 5.63 -8.04
CA VAL A 64 -8.33 4.60 -7.97
C VAL A 64 -9.71 5.18 -8.28
N ARG A 65 -10.05 6.36 -7.74
CA ARG A 65 -11.33 7.05 -8.06
C ARG A 65 -11.47 7.33 -9.55
N ARG A 66 -10.40 7.79 -10.20
CA ARG A 66 -10.37 8.01 -11.66
C ARG A 66 -10.53 6.71 -12.45
N ALA A 67 -9.99 5.61 -11.95
CA ALA A 67 -10.17 4.29 -12.58
C ALA A 67 -11.65 3.87 -12.58
N PHE A 68 -12.37 4.00 -11.46
CA PHE A 68 -13.82 3.76 -11.42
C PHE A 68 -14.60 4.73 -12.32
N ALA A 69 -14.21 6.01 -12.32
CA ALA A 69 -14.85 7.01 -13.16
C ALA A 69 -14.76 6.65 -14.66
N SER A 70 -13.63 6.09 -15.10
CA SER A 70 -13.38 5.70 -16.50
C SER A 70 -14.43 4.72 -17.03
N TRP A 71 -14.82 3.71 -16.23
CA TRP A 71 -15.86 2.76 -16.59
C TRP A 71 -17.27 3.37 -16.63
N SER A 72 -17.58 4.30 -15.72
CA SER A 72 -18.88 4.98 -15.69
C SER A 72 -19.03 6.07 -16.77
N ALA A 73 -17.92 6.53 -17.34
CA ALA A 73 -17.88 7.57 -18.37
C ALA A 73 -18.12 7.03 -19.78
N VAL A 74 -18.10 5.70 -19.97
CA VAL A 74 -18.33 5.08 -21.28
C VAL A 74 -19.72 5.44 -21.81
N PRO A 75 -19.82 6.05 -23.00
CA PRO A 75 -21.12 6.33 -23.62
C PRO A 75 -21.90 5.04 -23.89
N GLY A 76 -23.20 5.04 -23.58
CA GLY A 76 -24.08 3.90 -23.79
C GLY A 76 -24.08 2.87 -22.66
N VAL A 77 -23.48 3.19 -21.51
CA VAL A 77 -23.36 2.30 -20.34
C VAL A 77 -24.14 2.83 -19.14
N ASP A 78 -24.83 1.93 -18.45
CA ASP A 78 -25.64 2.20 -17.25
C ASP A 78 -24.94 1.73 -15.96
N LEU A 79 -23.70 2.21 -15.75
CA LEU A 79 -22.89 1.94 -14.57
C LEU A 79 -22.76 3.19 -13.69
N ARG A 80 -23.03 3.05 -12.39
CA ARG A 80 -22.81 4.11 -11.39
C ARG A 80 -22.12 3.54 -10.17
N PHE A 81 -20.96 4.11 -9.87
CA PHE A 81 -20.19 3.80 -8.67
C PHE A 81 -20.43 4.84 -7.59
N ARG A 82 -20.36 4.40 -6.34
CA ARG A 82 -20.44 5.25 -5.16
C ARG A 82 -19.38 4.82 -4.16
N GLU A 83 -18.46 5.71 -3.83
CA GLU A 83 -17.53 5.50 -2.72
C GLU A 83 -18.31 5.57 -1.38
N THR A 84 -18.11 4.58 -0.52
CA THR A 84 -18.59 4.59 0.87
C THR A 84 -17.50 5.10 1.82
N GLU A 85 -17.84 5.34 3.09
CA GLU A 85 -16.88 5.84 4.07
C GLU A 85 -15.68 4.89 4.18
N GLY A 86 -14.49 5.42 3.83
CA GLY A 86 -13.23 4.71 3.90
C GLY A 86 -12.79 4.43 5.34
N GLY A 87 -11.78 3.58 5.49
CA GLY A 87 -11.17 3.30 6.78
C GLY A 87 -9.74 2.84 6.62
N GLU A 88 -8.96 2.90 7.70
CA GLU A 88 -7.61 2.33 7.73
C GLU A 88 -7.69 0.86 8.12
N GLY A 89 -6.94 -0.01 7.44
CA GLY A 89 -6.85 -1.41 7.83
C GLY A 89 -8.07 -2.23 7.42
N LEU A 90 -8.61 -1.95 6.23
CA LEU A 90 -9.76 -2.70 5.73
C LEU A 90 -9.40 -4.18 5.55
N ARG A 91 -10.39 -5.05 5.81
CA ARG A 91 -10.23 -6.50 5.63
C ARG A 91 -10.94 -6.91 4.35
N TRP A 92 -10.16 -7.25 3.32
CA TRP A 92 -10.67 -7.80 2.05
C TRP A 92 -11.55 -9.05 2.21
N GLN A 93 -11.50 -9.76 3.34
CA GLN A 93 -12.34 -10.95 3.58
C GLN A 93 -13.78 -10.61 4.02
N ARG A 94 -14.11 -9.33 4.18
CA ARG A 94 -15.39 -8.91 4.72
C ARG A 94 -16.43 -8.84 3.60
N VAL A 95 -17.21 -9.91 3.47
CA VAL A 95 -18.30 -9.99 2.51
C VAL A 95 -19.23 -8.77 2.58
N GLY A 96 -19.51 -8.16 1.43
CA GLY A 96 -20.36 -6.99 1.29
C GLY A 96 -19.63 -5.66 1.53
N GLN A 97 -18.31 -5.69 1.69
CA GLN A 97 -17.44 -4.53 1.66
C GLN A 97 -16.49 -4.69 0.48
N HIS A 98 -16.80 -4.06 -0.65
CA HIS A 98 -16.03 -4.14 -1.90
C HIS A 98 -14.80 -3.23 -1.79
N SER A 99 -13.72 -3.78 -1.24
CA SER A 99 -12.56 -3.00 -0.80
C SER A 99 -11.49 -2.86 -1.88
N VAL A 100 -10.78 -1.74 -1.89
CA VAL A 100 -9.54 -1.54 -2.64
C VAL A 100 -8.41 -1.28 -1.65
N SER A 101 -7.36 -2.09 -1.70
CA SER A 101 -6.27 -2.07 -0.70
C SER A 101 -4.91 -2.43 -1.28
N PHE A 102 -3.85 -2.00 -0.60
CA PHE A 102 -2.46 -2.34 -0.91
C PHE A 102 -1.93 -3.34 0.13
N ASP A 103 -1.52 -4.52 -0.32
CA ASP A 103 -0.92 -5.55 0.51
C ASP A 103 0.60 -5.34 0.59
N GLU A 104 1.01 -4.44 1.47
CA GLU A 104 2.41 -4.02 1.65
C GLU A 104 3.30 -5.06 2.34
N ASP A 105 2.70 -5.98 3.11
CA ASP A 105 3.45 -6.98 3.91
C ASP A 105 3.19 -8.43 3.46
N GLY A 106 2.43 -8.62 2.37
CA GLY A 106 2.07 -9.93 1.83
C GLY A 106 1.12 -10.71 2.75
N SER A 107 0.47 -10.04 3.70
CA SER A 107 -0.38 -10.69 4.70
C SER A 107 -1.70 -11.19 4.13
N SER A 108 -2.09 -10.78 2.93
CA SER A 108 -3.30 -11.28 2.28
C SER A 108 -3.19 -12.76 1.91
N GLY A 109 -1.98 -13.25 1.62
CA GLY A 109 -1.71 -14.60 1.13
C GLY A 109 -2.09 -14.84 -0.33
N TRP A 110 -2.47 -13.79 -1.09
CA TRP A 110 -2.82 -13.87 -2.51
C TRP A 110 -1.62 -13.80 -3.45
N PHE A 111 -0.47 -13.31 -2.97
CA PHE A 111 0.72 -13.09 -3.77
C PHE A 111 1.84 -14.05 -3.35
N PRO A 112 1.93 -15.24 -3.97
CA PRO A 112 3.12 -16.07 -3.82
C PRO A 112 4.37 -15.30 -4.28
N PRO A 113 5.52 -15.46 -3.62
CA PRO A 113 6.75 -14.80 -4.03
C PRO A 113 7.10 -15.12 -5.48
N SER A 114 7.48 -14.10 -6.27
CA SER A 114 7.86 -14.25 -7.68
C SER A 114 6.72 -14.74 -8.58
N SER A 115 5.47 -14.48 -8.20
CA SER A 115 4.30 -14.83 -9.01
C SER A 115 4.14 -13.96 -10.26
N GLY A 116 4.71 -12.76 -10.27
CA GLY A 116 4.49 -11.78 -11.34
C GLY A 116 3.12 -11.10 -11.29
N VAL A 117 2.30 -11.40 -10.28
CA VAL A 117 0.94 -10.85 -10.13
C VAL A 117 1.03 -9.47 -9.47
N VAL A 118 0.70 -8.43 -10.24
CA VAL A 118 0.80 -7.02 -9.80
C VAL A 118 -0.39 -6.63 -8.92
N ALA A 119 -1.58 -7.14 -9.25
CA ALA A 119 -2.79 -6.99 -8.47
C ALA A 119 -3.71 -8.19 -8.71
N VAL A 120 -4.75 -8.33 -7.89
CA VAL A 120 -5.79 -9.36 -8.07
C VAL A 120 -7.15 -8.81 -7.68
N THR A 121 -8.17 -9.26 -8.40
CA THR A 121 -9.57 -9.02 -8.08
C THR A 121 -10.29 -10.31 -7.69
N PRO A 122 -10.35 -10.70 -6.41
CA PRO A 122 -11.17 -11.81 -5.98
C PRO A 122 -12.65 -11.49 -6.19
N VAL A 123 -13.36 -12.33 -6.96
CA VAL A 123 -14.80 -12.17 -7.21
C VAL A 123 -15.58 -13.34 -6.61
N LEU A 124 -16.60 -13.04 -5.82
CA LEU A 124 -17.57 -14.00 -5.30
C LEU A 124 -18.84 -13.96 -6.16
N VAL A 125 -19.20 -15.11 -6.74
CA VAL A 125 -20.40 -15.24 -7.56
C VAL A 125 -21.45 -16.14 -6.89
N GLY A 126 -22.71 -15.82 -7.12
CA GLY A 126 -23.82 -16.67 -6.71
C GLY A 126 -23.88 -17.95 -7.53
N THR A 127 -24.52 -18.99 -6.97
CA THR A 127 -24.65 -20.31 -7.62
C THR A 127 -25.93 -20.48 -8.44
N ARG A 128 -26.85 -19.51 -8.35
CA ARG A 128 -28.12 -19.53 -9.07
C ARG A 128 -28.12 -18.42 -10.11
N PRO A 129 -28.29 -18.74 -11.40
CA PRO A 129 -28.39 -17.73 -12.43
C PRO A 129 -29.65 -16.89 -12.22
N ASP A 130 -29.54 -15.61 -12.54
CA ASP A 130 -30.68 -14.72 -12.61
C ASP A 130 -31.66 -15.22 -13.69
N ARG A 131 -32.95 -15.14 -13.41
CA ARG A 131 -34.00 -15.70 -14.28
C ARG A 131 -34.18 -14.92 -15.58
N THR A 132 -33.76 -13.66 -15.61
CA THR A 132 -33.97 -12.77 -16.75
C THR A 132 -32.78 -12.84 -17.70
N SER A 133 -31.57 -12.70 -17.16
CA SER A 133 -30.33 -12.68 -17.92
C SER A 133 -29.72 -14.07 -18.15
N GLY A 134 -29.99 -15.04 -17.27
CA GLY A 134 -29.32 -16.34 -17.30
C GLY A 134 -27.88 -16.34 -16.78
N GLU A 135 -27.38 -15.17 -16.35
CA GLU A 135 -26.04 -14.93 -15.83
C GLU A 135 -25.99 -15.07 -14.31
N LEU A 136 -24.79 -15.34 -13.77
CA LEU A 136 -24.58 -15.45 -12.33
C LEU A 136 -24.45 -14.05 -11.68
N PRO A 137 -25.11 -13.79 -10.54
CA PRO A 137 -24.94 -12.52 -9.84
C PRO A 137 -23.57 -12.47 -9.15
N ILE A 138 -22.80 -11.41 -9.39
CA ILE A 138 -21.67 -11.06 -8.53
C ILE A 138 -22.24 -10.59 -7.18
N LEU A 139 -21.67 -11.12 -6.10
CA LEU A 139 -22.10 -10.87 -4.72
C LEU A 139 -21.09 -10.01 -3.96
N ASP A 140 -19.81 -10.14 -4.30
CA ASP A 140 -18.69 -9.47 -3.66
C ASP A 140 -17.51 -9.42 -4.63
N ALA A 141 -16.77 -8.32 -4.62
CA ALA A 141 -15.48 -8.25 -5.30
C ALA A 141 -14.58 -7.22 -4.61
N ASP A 142 -13.31 -7.59 -4.44
CA ASP A 142 -12.27 -6.77 -3.84
C ASP A 142 -11.12 -6.57 -4.82
N ILE A 143 -10.29 -5.55 -4.61
CA ILE A 143 -9.08 -5.30 -5.39
C ILE A 143 -7.91 -5.22 -4.42
N LEU A 144 -6.90 -6.04 -4.65
CA LEU A 144 -5.66 -6.05 -3.86
C LEU A 144 -4.46 -5.74 -4.77
N PHE A 145 -3.68 -4.74 -4.40
CA PHE A 145 -2.40 -4.43 -5.03
C PHE A 145 -1.26 -5.12 -4.29
N ASN A 146 -0.28 -5.65 -5.03
CA ASN A 146 0.87 -6.35 -4.45
C ASN A 146 2.02 -5.38 -4.10
N GLY A 147 1.83 -4.56 -3.06
CA GLY A 147 2.86 -3.65 -2.54
C GLY A 147 4.08 -4.36 -1.96
N SER A 148 3.91 -5.62 -1.53
CA SER A 148 5.00 -6.43 -0.95
C SER A 148 6.13 -6.78 -1.93
N GLU A 149 5.84 -6.86 -3.23
CA GLU A 149 6.81 -7.24 -4.27
C GLU A 149 7.07 -6.15 -5.31
N PHE A 150 6.09 -5.27 -5.54
CA PHE A 150 6.15 -4.27 -6.61
C PHE A 150 6.02 -2.85 -6.10
N HIS A 151 6.69 -1.93 -6.78
CA HIS A 151 6.58 -0.50 -6.50
C HIS A 151 5.47 0.16 -7.31
N PHE A 152 4.73 1.08 -6.68
CA PHE A 152 3.64 1.82 -7.30
C PHE A 152 3.94 3.32 -7.48
N ALA A 153 3.25 3.92 -8.44
CA ALA A 153 3.34 5.34 -8.75
C ALA A 153 2.05 5.85 -9.43
N THR A 154 1.90 7.17 -9.50
CA THR A 154 0.76 7.86 -10.13
C THR A 154 1.19 8.83 -11.22
N ASP A 155 2.49 8.90 -11.51
CA ASP A 155 3.12 9.82 -12.46
C ASP A 155 3.68 9.11 -13.71
N GLY A 156 3.52 7.79 -13.81
CA GLY A 156 4.06 6.98 -14.91
C GLY A 156 5.59 6.88 -14.91
N ARG A 157 6.27 7.12 -13.79
CA ARG A 157 7.74 6.99 -13.71
C ARG A 157 8.20 5.57 -14.04
N ALA A 158 9.37 5.48 -14.67
CA ALA A 158 9.99 4.21 -14.99
C ALA A 158 10.30 3.40 -13.71
N GLY A 159 10.09 2.09 -13.76
CA GLY A 159 10.39 1.16 -12.67
C GLY A 159 9.31 1.02 -11.60
N ALA A 160 8.17 1.71 -11.72
CA ALA A 160 7.00 1.53 -10.87
C ALA A 160 5.74 1.28 -11.71
N PHE A 161 4.79 0.49 -11.21
CA PHE A 161 3.50 0.28 -11.84
C PHE A 161 2.57 1.47 -11.58
N ASP A 162 1.81 1.85 -12.60
CA ASP A 162 0.87 2.95 -12.48
C ASP A 162 -0.42 2.50 -11.79
N VAL A 163 -0.76 3.13 -10.66
CA VAL A 163 -1.92 2.74 -9.85
C VAL A 163 -3.22 2.84 -10.65
N GLN A 164 -3.43 3.93 -11.41
CA GLN A 164 -4.67 4.11 -12.15
C GLN A 164 -4.78 3.07 -13.28
N ALA A 165 -3.70 2.79 -13.99
CA ALA A 165 -3.67 1.77 -15.04
C ALA A 165 -4.06 0.39 -14.49
N VAL A 166 -3.42 -0.05 -13.41
CA VAL A 166 -3.69 -1.34 -12.76
C VAL A 166 -5.12 -1.36 -12.19
N ALA A 167 -5.54 -0.30 -11.47
CA ALA A 167 -6.89 -0.21 -10.95
C ALA A 167 -7.95 -0.32 -12.05
N THR A 168 -7.75 0.32 -13.20
CA THR A 168 -8.73 0.33 -14.30
C THR A 168 -8.91 -1.08 -14.87
N HIS A 169 -7.83 -1.85 -14.98
CA HIS A 169 -7.84 -3.27 -15.35
C HIS A 169 -8.60 -4.12 -14.33
N GLU A 170 -8.23 -4.02 -13.05
CA GLU A 170 -8.84 -4.80 -11.96
C GLU A 170 -10.35 -4.52 -11.83
N ILE A 171 -10.78 -3.27 -12.05
CA ILE A 171 -12.21 -2.93 -12.07
C ILE A 171 -12.95 -3.64 -13.22
N GLY A 172 -12.29 -3.98 -14.33
CA GLY A 172 -12.90 -4.80 -15.36
C GLY A 172 -13.24 -6.20 -14.86
N HIS A 173 -12.32 -6.86 -14.14
CA HIS A 173 -12.63 -8.12 -13.46
C HIS A 173 -13.73 -7.96 -12.41
N TRP A 174 -13.70 -6.85 -11.67
CA TRP A 174 -14.73 -6.51 -10.69
C TRP A 174 -16.12 -6.41 -11.34
N LEU A 175 -16.18 -5.96 -12.60
CA LEU A 175 -17.39 -5.89 -13.41
C LEU A 175 -17.78 -7.21 -14.09
N GLY A 176 -16.96 -8.27 -13.99
CA GLY A 176 -17.23 -9.58 -14.59
C GLY A 176 -16.59 -9.78 -15.98
N PHE A 177 -15.56 -9.01 -16.31
CA PHE A 177 -14.84 -9.10 -17.58
C PHE A 177 -13.60 -9.98 -17.46
N ASP A 178 -13.37 -10.78 -18.48
CA ASP A 178 -12.18 -11.60 -18.66
C ASP A 178 -11.14 -10.84 -19.46
N HIS A 179 -9.95 -11.42 -19.59
CA HIS A 179 -8.91 -10.81 -20.39
C HIS A 179 -9.27 -10.73 -21.88
N SER A 180 -8.74 -9.70 -22.54
CA SER A 180 -8.81 -9.50 -23.98
C SER A 180 -7.51 -9.95 -24.65
N ALA A 181 -7.64 -10.53 -25.84
CA ALA A 181 -6.51 -10.85 -26.73
C ALA A 181 -6.04 -9.64 -27.56
N CYS A 182 -6.69 -8.47 -27.43
CA CYS A 182 -6.23 -7.23 -28.05
C CYS A 182 -5.13 -6.61 -27.20
N ALA A 183 -3.93 -6.41 -27.75
CA ALA A 183 -2.78 -5.94 -26.98
C ALA A 183 -2.96 -4.54 -26.37
N ALA A 184 -3.74 -3.66 -27.01
CA ALA A 184 -4.05 -2.33 -26.46
C ALA A 184 -5.26 -2.29 -25.53
N ALA A 185 -5.94 -3.42 -25.29
CA ALA A 185 -7.06 -3.45 -24.37
C ALA A 185 -6.60 -3.13 -22.94
N THR A 186 -7.44 -2.44 -22.19
CA THR A 186 -7.27 -2.33 -20.74
C THR A 186 -7.32 -3.70 -20.12
N MET A 187 -8.20 -4.60 -20.60
CA MET A 187 -8.25 -6.00 -20.17
C MET A 187 -7.15 -6.90 -20.76
N PHE A 188 -6.09 -6.36 -21.37
CA PHE A 188 -4.93 -7.17 -21.74
C PHE A 188 -4.19 -7.67 -20.48
N PRO A 189 -3.85 -8.96 -20.36
CA PRO A 189 -3.39 -9.57 -19.11
C PRO A 189 -2.00 -9.13 -18.62
N PHE A 190 -1.27 -8.35 -19.42
CA PHE A 190 0.11 -7.99 -19.11
C PHE A 190 0.29 -6.47 -19.06
N VAL A 191 0.94 -6.00 -18.00
CA VAL A 191 1.29 -4.59 -17.80
C VAL A 191 2.79 -4.49 -17.50
N THR A 192 3.41 -3.39 -17.92
CA THR A 192 4.83 -3.11 -17.68
C THR A 192 5.03 -1.86 -16.80
N PRO A 193 6.09 -1.78 -15.98
CA PRO A 193 6.36 -0.59 -15.18
C PRO A 193 6.49 0.69 -16.04
N GLY A 194 5.87 1.78 -15.59
CA GLY A 194 5.79 3.06 -16.31
C GLY A 194 4.72 3.11 -17.41
N GLN A 195 3.97 2.03 -17.63
CA GLN A 195 2.88 2.00 -18.62
C GLN A 195 1.64 2.72 -18.08
N VAL A 196 1.19 3.73 -18.81
CA VAL A 196 0.00 4.54 -18.48
C VAL A 196 -1.15 4.40 -19.48
N SER A 197 -0.98 3.61 -20.56
CA SER A 197 -2.00 3.46 -21.60
C SER A 197 -3.29 2.81 -21.10
N MET A 198 -3.21 1.95 -20.09
CA MET A 198 -4.37 1.29 -19.46
C MET A 198 -5.13 2.19 -18.47
N ARG A 199 -4.79 3.49 -18.35
CA ARG A 199 -5.58 4.45 -17.56
C ARG A 199 -6.94 4.76 -18.18
N THR A 200 -7.09 4.47 -19.47
CA THR A 200 -8.30 4.70 -20.27
C THR A 200 -8.70 3.43 -21.00
N LEU A 201 -9.99 3.29 -21.23
CA LEU A 201 -10.56 2.09 -21.85
C LEU A 201 -10.28 2.05 -23.35
N PHE A 202 -9.92 0.88 -23.85
CA PHE A 202 -9.84 0.63 -25.27
C PHE A 202 -11.27 0.38 -25.82
N SER A 203 -11.47 0.57 -27.12
CA SER A 203 -12.80 0.43 -27.73
C SER A 203 -13.39 -0.98 -27.56
N ASP A 204 -12.53 -1.99 -27.41
CA ASP A 204 -12.93 -3.37 -27.11
C ASP A 204 -13.57 -3.47 -25.71
N ASP A 205 -12.90 -2.88 -24.71
CA ASP A 205 -13.39 -2.84 -23.32
C ASP A 205 -14.69 -2.03 -23.23
N GLU A 206 -14.77 -0.91 -23.96
CA GLU A 206 -15.99 -0.11 -24.01
C GLU A 206 -17.16 -0.87 -24.66
N ALA A 207 -16.90 -1.61 -25.74
CA ALA A 207 -17.92 -2.43 -26.39
C ALA A 207 -18.40 -3.54 -25.45
N LEU A 208 -17.48 -4.14 -24.70
CA LEU A 208 -17.77 -5.12 -23.64
C LEU A 208 -18.62 -4.52 -22.51
N ALA A 209 -18.29 -3.31 -22.06
CA ALA A 209 -19.09 -2.58 -21.07
C ALA A 209 -20.51 -2.29 -21.58
N ARG A 210 -20.64 -1.79 -22.82
CA ARG A 210 -21.94 -1.55 -23.49
C ARG A 210 -22.75 -2.83 -23.69
N ALA A 211 -22.09 -3.95 -23.97
CA ALA A 211 -22.77 -5.24 -24.13
C ALA A 211 -23.32 -5.76 -22.79
N THR A 212 -22.60 -5.54 -21.69
CA THR A 212 -22.92 -6.13 -20.38
C THR A 212 -23.86 -5.25 -19.55
N TYR A 213 -23.63 -3.95 -19.59
CA TYR A 213 -24.37 -2.94 -18.82
C TYR A 213 -24.93 -1.84 -19.75
N PRO A 214 -25.73 -2.18 -20.78
CA PRO A 214 -26.29 -1.19 -21.69
C PRO A 214 -27.24 -0.23 -20.96
N ASP A 215 -27.20 1.04 -21.32
CA ASP A 215 -28.28 1.98 -21.03
C ASP A 215 -29.43 1.83 -22.05
N SER A 216 -30.23 2.89 -22.28
CA SER A 216 -31.24 2.90 -23.33
C SER A 216 -30.67 3.00 -24.76
N SER A 217 -29.35 3.03 -24.93
CA SER A 217 -28.70 3.07 -26.24
C SER A 217 -28.98 1.78 -27.02
N MET A 218 -29.28 1.96 -28.30
CA MET A 218 -29.50 0.87 -29.23
C MET A 218 -28.15 0.44 -29.80
N ASN A 219 -27.39 -0.34 -29.03
CA ASN A 219 -26.12 -0.91 -29.47
C ASN A 219 -26.33 -2.07 -30.44
N GLY A 220 -25.45 -2.21 -31.42
CA GLY A 220 -25.50 -3.28 -32.41
C GLY A 220 -24.68 -4.51 -32.05
N GLU A 221 -24.86 -5.57 -32.83
CA GLU A 221 -24.18 -6.86 -32.67
C GLU A 221 -23.75 -7.41 -34.03
N MET A 222 -22.58 -8.04 -34.08
CA MET A 222 -22.16 -8.88 -35.19
C MET A 222 -21.96 -10.32 -34.73
N ARG A 223 -22.60 -11.28 -35.39
CA ARG A 223 -22.55 -12.70 -35.01
C ARG A 223 -22.33 -13.64 -36.18
N GLY A 224 -21.99 -14.89 -35.88
CA GLY A 224 -21.86 -15.94 -36.88
C GLY A 224 -21.35 -17.26 -36.28
N MET A 225 -20.92 -18.16 -37.16
CA MET A 225 -20.35 -19.45 -36.77
C MET A 225 -19.07 -19.74 -37.58
N LEU A 226 -18.00 -20.13 -36.89
CA LEU A 226 -16.73 -20.54 -37.47
C LEU A 226 -16.62 -22.06 -37.51
N LEU A 227 -16.20 -22.56 -38.66
CA LEU A 227 -15.86 -23.95 -38.89
C LEU A 227 -14.43 -24.06 -39.42
N HIS A 228 -13.79 -25.19 -39.17
CA HIS A 228 -12.60 -25.60 -39.94
C HIS A 228 -12.94 -25.82 -41.42
N ALA A 229 -11.89 -25.97 -42.23
CA ALA A 229 -12.01 -26.37 -43.63
C ALA A 229 -12.73 -27.73 -43.83
N ASP A 230 -12.68 -28.63 -42.85
CA ASP A 230 -13.38 -29.92 -42.85
C ASP A 230 -14.79 -29.86 -42.24
N ARG A 231 -15.29 -28.65 -41.97
CA ARG A 231 -16.65 -28.35 -41.48
C ARG A 231 -16.95 -28.75 -40.03
N ARG A 232 -15.93 -29.10 -39.22
CA ARG A 232 -16.11 -29.21 -37.75
C ARG A 232 -16.12 -27.82 -37.10
N PRO A 233 -16.83 -27.62 -35.97
CA PRO A 233 -16.78 -26.40 -35.17
C PRO A 233 -15.35 -25.92 -34.88
N LEU A 234 -15.13 -24.60 -34.92
CA LEU A 234 -13.85 -23.98 -34.56
C LEU A 234 -13.98 -23.27 -33.20
N PRO A 235 -13.65 -23.92 -32.09
CA PRO A 235 -13.67 -23.28 -30.78
C PRO A 235 -12.43 -22.42 -30.53
N GLY A 236 -12.62 -21.26 -29.91
CA GLY A 236 -11.54 -20.34 -29.54
C GLY A 236 -10.91 -19.57 -30.70
N GLY A 237 -11.61 -19.44 -31.83
CA GLY A 237 -11.19 -18.54 -32.90
C GLY A 237 -11.40 -17.08 -32.46
N HIS A 238 -10.34 -16.28 -32.51
CA HIS A 238 -10.37 -14.86 -32.17
C HIS A 238 -11.02 -14.07 -33.31
N VAL A 239 -12.25 -13.63 -33.10
CA VAL A 239 -12.99 -12.82 -34.07
C VAL A 239 -12.77 -11.36 -33.74
N VAL A 240 -12.18 -10.63 -34.69
CA VAL A 240 -11.86 -9.21 -34.54
C VAL A 240 -12.71 -8.39 -35.49
N ILE A 241 -13.40 -7.38 -34.95
CA ILE A 241 -14.15 -6.37 -35.67
C ILE A 241 -13.25 -5.18 -35.92
N VAL A 242 -13.22 -4.72 -37.17
CA VAL A 242 -12.41 -3.57 -37.59
C VAL A 242 -13.27 -2.48 -38.21
N ASP A 243 -12.83 -1.24 -38.07
CA ASP A 243 -13.40 -0.09 -38.78
C ASP A 243 -13.04 -0.10 -40.28
N PRO A 244 -13.53 0.85 -41.10
CA PRO A 244 -13.22 0.90 -42.53
C PRO A 244 -11.73 1.06 -42.85
N GLU A 245 -10.95 1.63 -41.93
CA GLU A 245 -9.51 1.81 -42.03
C GLU A 245 -8.73 0.55 -41.60
N GLY A 246 -9.42 -0.47 -41.08
CA GLY A 246 -8.84 -1.73 -40.63
C GLY A 246 -8.27 -1.68 -39.21
N LYS A 247 -8.65 -0.69 -38.40
CA LYS A 247 -8.29 -0.61 -36.98
C LYS A 247 -9.24 -1.48 -36.17
N THR A 248 -8.68 -2.25 -35.22
CA THR A 248 -9.44 -3.04 -34.25
C THR A 248 -10.37 -2.16 -33.42
N VAL A 249 -11.64 -2.57 -33.37
CA VAL A 249 -12.71 -1.90 -32.62
C VAL A 249 -13.15 -2.75 -31.43
N ALA A 250 -13.41 -4.03 -31.67
CA ALA A 250 -13.88 -4.96 -30.66
C ALA A 250 -13.53 -6.39 -31.08
N SER A 251 -13.55 -7.33 -30.14
CA SER A 251 -13.21 -8.72 -30.39
C SER A 251 -13.99 -9.69 -29.51
N ALA A 252 -14.03 -10.95 -29.94
CA ALA A 252 -14.72 -12.05 -29.31
C ALA A 252 -13.95 -13.36 -29.52
N LEU A 253 -14.26 -14.38 -28.71
CA LEU A 253 -13.85 -15.74 -28.99
C LEU A 253 -15.07 -16.55 -29.44
N SER A 254 -14.88 -17.43 -30.42
CA SER A 254 -15.90 -18.44 -30.72
C SER A 254 -15.99 -19.49 -29.61
N ASP A 255 -17.21 -19.92 -29.28
CA ASP A 255 -17.49 -20.92 -28.26
C ASP A 255 -17.19 -22.35 -28.75
N GLU A 256 -17.49 -23.37 -27.92
CA GLU A 256 -17.29 -24.79 -28.26
C GLU A 256 -18.02 -25.25 -29.55
N SER A 257 -19.11 -24.57 -29.91
CA SER A 257 -19.87 -24.81 -31.13
C SER A 257 -19.32 -24.04 -32.33
N GLY A 258 -18.30 -23.20 -32.13
CA GLY A 258 -17.77 -22.27 -33.11
C GLY A 258 -18.63 -21.02 -33.29
N SER A 259 -19.68 -20.84 -32.49
CA SER A 259 -20.53 -19.64 -32.57
C SER A 259 -19.83 -18.45 -31.91
N PHE A 260 -19.99 -17.26 -32.47
CA PHE A 260 -19.47 -16.03 -31.89
C PHE A 260 -20.52 -14.91 -31.97
N ALA A 261 -20.44 -13.96 -31.04
CA ALA A 261 -21.21 -12.73 -31.06
C ALA A 261 -20.37 -11.60 -30.44
N VAL A 262 -20.19 -10.52 -31.19
CA VAL A 262 -19.55 -9.27 -30.76
C VAL A 262 -20.63 -8.23 -30.62
N ALA A 263 -21.03 -7.92 -29.38
CA ALA A 263 -22.09 -6.96 -29.07
C ALA A 263 -21.51 -5.61 -28.61
N GLY A 264 -22.38 -4.63 -28.34
CA GLY A 264 -21.95 -3.31 -27.86
C GLY A 264 -21.32 -2.43 -28.93
N LEU A 265 -21.51 -2.76 -30.21
CA LEU A 265 -20.99 -2.01 -31.34
C LEU A 265 -21.82 -0.75 -31.57
N LEU A 266 -21.16 0.39 -31.73
CA LEU A 266 -21.84 1.63 -32.12
C LEU A 266 -22.35 1.53 -33.57
N PRO A 267 -23.35 2.34 -33.97
CA PRO A 267 -23.79 2.38 -35.36
C PRO A 267 -22.65 2.81 -36.28
N GLY A 268 -22.41 2.05 -37.36
CA GLY A 268 -21.23 2.27 -38.17
C GLY A 268 -21.04 1.27 -39.30
N ARG A 269 -19.89 1.37 -39.96
CA ARG A 269 -19.42 0.46 -41.00
C ARG A 269 -18.26 -0.37 -40.49
N TYR A 270 -18.30 -1.68 -40.68
CA TYR A 270 -17.34 -2.60 -40.09
C TYR A 270 -16.91 -3.70 -41.06
N GLY A 271 -15.72 -4.24 -40.83
CA GLY A 271 -15.27 -5.55 -41.31
C GLY A 271 -15.05 -6.51 -40.14
N ALA A 272 -14.77 -7.77 -40.45
CA ALA A 272 -14.44 -8.78 -39.46
C ALA A 272 -13.47 -9.83 -40.03
N TYR A 273 -12.52 -10.28 -39.23
CA TYR A 273 -11.68 -11.43 -39.51
C TYR A 273 -11.63 -12.40 -38.32
N ALA A 274 -11.31 -13.66 -38.60
CA ALA A 274 -10.98 -14.65 -37.59
C ALA A 274 -9.47 -14.91 -37.61
N ASP A 275 -8.85 -14.95 -36.44
CA ASP A 275 -7.43 -15.18 -36.23
C ASP A 275 -7.20 -16.28 -35.19
N PRO A 276 -6.14 -17.09 -35.33
CA PRO A 276 -5.79 -18.06 -34.31
C PRO A 276 -5.38 -17.37 -33.01
N LEU A 277 -5.73 -17.97 -31.87
CA LEU A 277 -5.31 -17.51 -30.55
C LEU A 277 -3.92 -18.09 -30.20
N ASP A 278 -2.93 -17.86 -31.07
CA ASP A 278 -1.54 -18.32 -30.94
C ASP A 278 -0.53 -17.19 -30.71
N GLY A 279 -1.02 -15.95 -30.62
CA GLY A 279 -0.20 -14.77 -30.30
C GLY A 279 0.04 -14.57 -28.80
N LEU A 280 -0.28 -13.37 -28.32
CA LEU A 280 0.18 -12.86 -27.01
C LEU A 280 -0.58 -13.44 -25.81
N VAL A 281 -1.80 -13.90 -26.02
CA VAL A 281 -2.67 -14.43 -24.96
C VAL A 281 -2.90 -15.91 -25.22
N SER A 282 -2.72 -16.72 -24.18
CA SER A 282 -3.00 -18.16 -24.26
C SER A 282 -4.28 -18.49 -23.48
N ARG A 283 -4.66 -19.77 -23.51
CA ARG A 283 -5.74 -20.27 -22.67
C ARG A 283 -5.51 -20.00 -21.17
N GLY A 284 -4.25 -20.01 -20.71
CA GLY A 284 -3.92 -19.86 -19.29
C GLY A 284 -4.40 -18.54 -18.70
N GLU A 285 -4.53 -17.53 -19.54
CA GLU A 285 -4.96 -16.17 -19.19
C GLU A 285 -6.46 -15.97 -19.43
N LEU A 286 -7.24 -17.00 -19.78
CA LEU A 286 -8.66 -16.88 -20.09
C LEU A 286 -9.50 -17.84 -19.26
N SER A 287 -10.72 -17.44 -18.93
CA SER A 287 -11.69 -18.24 -18.15
C SER A 287 -12.39 -19.35 -18.95
N ILE A 288 -11.86 -19.73 -20.12
CA ILE A 288 -12.44 -20.76 -21.01
C ILE A 288 -12.10 -22.20 -20.59
N GLU A 289 -13.11 -23.08 -20.63
CA GLU A 289 -12.98 -24.49 -20.21
C GLU A 289 -12.46 -25.42 -21.32
N PHE A 290 -12.46 -24.97 -22.57
CA PHE A 290 -12.00 -25.72 -23.74
C PHE A 290 -10.59 -25.30 -24.19
N LEU A 291 -9.92 -26.17 -24.94
CA LEU A 291 -8.66 -25.83 -25.62
C LEU A 291 -8.98 -25.06 -26.91
N PRO A 292 -8.50 -23.82 -27.08
CA PRO A 292 -8.69 -23.08 -28.32
C PRO A 292 -7.96 -23.79 -29.47
N HIS A 293 -8.61 -23.87 -30.61
CA HIS A 293 -8.02 -24.43 -31.81
C HIS A 293 -7.20 -23.36 -32.51
N VAL A 294 -5.90 -23.58 -32.65
CA VAL A 294 -4.97 -22.66 -33.33
C VAL A 294 -4.49 -23.19 -34.69
N ASP A 295 -5.03 -24.32 -35.14
CA ASP A 295 -4.64 -25.01 -36.38
C ASP A 295 -5.32 -24.45 -37.65
N PHE A 296 -5.50 -23.13 -37.71
CA PHE A 296 -6.09 -22.41 -38.84
C PHE A 296 -5.30 -21.14 -39.21
N ALA A 297 -5.58 -20.54 -40.36
CA ALA A 297 -4.95 -19.30 -40.79
C ALA A 297 -5.95 -18.14 -40.72
N ARG A 298 -5.43 -16.92 -40.52
CA ARG A 298 -6.22 -15.69 -40.57
C ARG A 298 -7.16 -15.68 -41.76
N THR A 299 -8.44 -15.43 -41.52
CA THR A 299 -9.48 -15.46 -42.55
C THR A 299 -10.42 -14.26 -42.41
N TRP A 300 -10.52 -13.43 -43.45
CA TRP A 300 -11.53 -12.37 -43.52
C TRP A 300 -12.94 -12.96 -43.64
N LEU A 301 -13.82 -12.61 -42.71
CA LEU A 301 -15.23 -12.96 -42.71
C LEU A 301 -16.06 -11.91 -43.48
N ALA A 302 -15.64 -10.65 -43.36
CA ALA A 302 -16.10 -9.51 -44.13
C ALA A 302 -14.97 -8.47 -44.23
N VAL A 303 -14.68 -7.96 -45.43
CA VAL A 303 -13.63 -6.94 -45.60
C VAL A 303 -13.99 -5.63 -44.87
N PRO A 304 -12.99 -4.78 -44.52
CA PRO A 304 -13.24 -3.50 -43.85
C PRO A 304 -14.34 -2.66 -44.53
N GLY A 305 -15.26 -2.14 -43.72
CA GLY A 305 -16.38 -1.30 -44.16
C GLY A 305 -17.50 -1.98 -44.95
N ALA A 306 -17.47 -3.32 -45.11
CA ALA A 306 -18.46 -4.06 -45.88
C ALA A 306 -19.82 -4.19 -45.18
N GLN A 307 -19.84 -4.27 -43.85
CA GLN A 307 -21.06 -4.45 -43.07
C GLN A 307 -21.52 -3.11 -42.50
N VAL A 308 -22.83 -2.87 -42.54
CA VAL A 308 -23.45 -1.68 -41.93
C VAL A 308 -24.25 -2.14 -40.71
N ILE A 309 -23.88 -1.65 -39.53
CA ILE A 309 -24.62 -1.88 -38.29
C ILE A 309 -25.43 -0.61 -38.01
N ALA A 310 -26.75 -0.73 -38.04
CA ALA A 310 -27.66 0.32 -37.59
C ALA A 310 -27.79 0.29 -36.05
N ALA A 311 -28.36 1.34 -35.48
CA ALA A 311 -28.66 1.38 -34.05
C ALA A 311 -29.58 0.21 -33.66
N GLY A 312 -29.12 -0.65 -32.75
CA GLY A 312 -29.83 -1.86 -32.31
C GLY A 312 -29.82 -2.99 -33.34
N GLY A 313 -29.10 -2.83 -34.44
CA GLY A 313 -29.08 -3.77 -35.54
C GLY A 313 -28.19 -4.98 -35.24
N VAL A 314 -28.60 -6.13 -35.75
CA VAL A 314 -27.80 -7.37 -35.72
C VAL A 314 -27.36 -7.70 -37.14
N VAL A 315 -26.05 -7.88 -37.33
CA VAL A 315 -25.45 -8.38 -38.57
C VAL A 315 -25.05 -9.84 -38.37
N ASP A 316 -25.65 -10.73 -39.15
CA ASP A 316 -25.32 -12.15 -39.15
C ASP A 316 -24.42 -12.48 -40.35
N LEU A 317 -23.18 -12.88 -40.06
CA LEU A 317 -22.20 -13.25 -41.07
C LEU A 317 -22.41 -14.68 -41.60
N GLY A 318 -23.33 -15.44 -40.99
CA GLY A 318 -23.60 -16.84 -41.28
C GLY A 318 -22.44 -17.77 -40.88
N THR A 319 -22.47 -18.98 -41.42
CA THR A 319 -21.40 -19.97 -41.23
C THR A 319 -20.23 -19.70 -42.17
N ARG A 320 -19.02 -19.59 -41.61
CA ARG A 320 -17.76 -19.35 -42.33
C ARG A 320 -16.75 -20.45 -42.03
N SER A 321 -16.03 -20.90 -43.05
CA SER A 321 -14.93 -21.83 -42.89
C SER A 321 -13.60 -21.08 -42.94
N VAL A 322 -12.72 -21.35 -41.98
CA VAL A 322 -11.35 -20.82 -41.97
C VAL A 322 -10.42 -21.69 -42.81
N ALA A 323 -9.39 -21.07 -43.38
CA ALA A 323 -8.32 -21.80 -44.06
C ALA A 323 -7.48 -22.60 -43.06
N ARG A 324 -6.84 -23.69 -43.53
CA ARG A 324 -5.90 -24.46 -42.68
C ARG A 324 -4.71 -23.60 -42.26
N ALA A 325 -4.15 -23.92 -41.10
CA ALA A 325 -2.97 -23.24 -40.54
C ALA A 325 -1.89 -23.04 -41.59
N SER A 326 -1.32 -21.84 -41.55
CA SER A 326 -0.09 -21.53 -42.23
C SER A 326 1.09 -21.76 -41.28
N SER A 327 2.30 -21.82 -41.81
CA SER A 327 3.51 -21.82 -40.95
C SER A 327 3.95 -20.41 -40.53
N LEU A 328 3.28 -19.36 -41.02
CA LEU A 328 3.60 -17.96 -40.74
C LEU A 328 2.86 -17.53 -39.46
N ASP A 329 3.63 -17.03 -38.50
CA ASP A 329 3.12 -16.61 -37.19
C ASP A 329 3.93 -15.43 -36.64
N LEU A 330 3.25 -14.56 -35.90
CA LEU A 330 3.82 -13.45 -35.15
C LEU A 330 3.64 -13.71 -33.65
N ALA A 331 4.74 -13.96 -32.95
CA ALA A 331 4.72 -14.25 -31.53
C ALA A 331 4.78 -12.98 -30.66
N ASP A 332 5.63 -12.01 -31.03
CA ASP A 332 5.87 -10.82 -30.21
C ASP A 332 6.56 -9.68 -30.99
N LEU A 333 6.67 -8.51 -30.36
CA LEU A 333 7.36 -7.32 -30.80
C LEU A 333 8.53 -6.97 -29.85
N SER A 334 9.54 -6.27 -30.35
CA SER A 334 10.55 -5.68 -29.46
C SER A 334 9.94 -4.54 -28.63
N GLY A 335 9.85 -4.71 -27.31
CA GLY A 335 9.38 -3.68 -26.37
C GLY A 335 8.19 -4.16 -25.53
N SER A 336 7.56 -3.25 -24.80
CA SER A 336 6.30 -3.50 -24.12
C SER A 336 5.12 -3.45 -25.11
N LEU A 337 4.05 -4.15 -24.76
CA LEU A 337 2.81 -4.22 -25.53
C LEU A 337 1.64 -3.54 -24.76
N PRO A 338 0.78 -2.78 -25.44
CA PRO A 338 0.95 -2.35 -26.83
C PRO A 338 2.16 -1.41 -26.93
N ARG A 339 2.87 -1.43 -28.06
CA ARG A 339 3.98 -0.50 -28.25
C ARG A 339 3.42 0.89 -28.47
N VAL A 340 3.60 1.76 -27.48
CA VAL A 340 3.18 3.16 -27.54
C VAL A 340 4.08 3.95 -28.49
N VAL A 341 3.47 4.60 -29.48
CA VAL A 341 4.13 5.48 -30.45
C VAL A 341 3.54 6.89 -30.28
N ARG A 342 4.38 7.84 -29.89
CA ARG A 342 3.94 9.22 -29.67
C ARG A 342 3.92 10.03 -30.96
N SER A 343 2.95 10.94 -31.07
CA SER A 343 2.63 11.66 -32.30
C SER A 343 3.75 12.52 -32.92
N ALA A 344 4.83 12.81 -32.18
CA ALA A 344 5.99 13.57 -32.64
C ALA A 344 7.24 12.73 -32.91
N ASN A 345 7.16 11.41 -32.76
CA ASN A 345 8.30 10.55 -33.06
C ASN A 345 8.50 10.53 -34.58
N GLY A 346 9.70 10.91 -35.02
CA GLY A 346 10.15 10.71 -36.40
C GLY A 346 10.26 9.23 -36.76
N ALA A 347 10.98 8.90 -37.83
CA ALA A 347 11.06 7.53 -38.30
C ALA A 347 11.69 6.55 -37.27
N PHE A 348 11.06 5.40 -37.04
CA PHE A 348 11.46 4.39 -36.05
C PHE A 348 11.38 2.96 -36.61
N ASP A 349 12.19 2.05 -36.07
CA ASP A 349 12.15 0.63 -36.46
C ASP A 349 11.11 -0.12 -35.63
N ILE A 350 10.30 -0.94 -36.28
CA ILE A 350 9.47 -1.99 -35.69
C ILE A 350 10.17 -3.32 -35.95
N VAL A 351 10.43 -4.07 -34.87
CA VAL A 351 11.05 -5.40 -34.91
C VAL A 351 10.04 -6.41 -34.38
N ALA A 352 9.63 -7.34 -35.23
CA ALA A 352 8.68 -8.40 -34.90
C ALA A 352 9.39 -9.75 -34.89
N ARG A 353 8.96 -10.65 -34.01
CA ARG A 353 9.49 -12.02 -33.88
C ARG A 353 8.37 -13.03 -34.06
N GLY A 354 8.71 -14.22 -34.53
CA GLY A 354 7.74 -15.27 -34.82
C GLY A 354 8.34 -16.40 -35.64
N THR A 355 7.50 -17.19 -36.30
CA THR A 355 7.93 -18.34 -37.10
C THR A 355 7.65 -18.14 -38.60
N SER A 356 8.48 -18.77 -39.44
CA SER A 356 8.49 -18.57 -40.90
C SER A 356 8.55 -17.11 -41.37
N LEU A 357 9.22 -16.24 -40.60
CA LEU A 357 9.49 -14.85 -40.96
C LEU A 357 10.71 -14.75 -41.91
N GLU A 358 10.52 -15.16 -43.15
CA GLU A 358 11.58 -15.28 -44.16
C GLU A 358 11.79 -14.03 -45.01
N SER A 359 12.87 -14.03 -45.81
CA SER A 359 13.13 -12.96 -46.77
C SER A 359 12.02 -12.92 -47.82
N GLY A 360 11.40 -11.75 -47.98
CA GLY A 360 10.23 -11.55 -48.85
C GLY A 360 8.92 -11.33 -48.09
N CYS A 361 8.90 -11.52 -46.77
CA CYS A 361 7.81 -11.06 -45.92
C CYS A 361 7.71 -9.52 -45.93
N GLU A 362 6.49 -9.02 -46.05
CA GLU A 362 6.16 -7.61 -45.91
C GLU A 362 5.60 -7.33 -44.52
N LEU A 363 6.24 -6.45 -43.77
CA LEU A 363 5.74 -5.94 -42.49
C LEU A 363 4.97 -4.64 -42.72
N SER A 364 3.72 -4.56 -42.28
CA SER A 364 2.84 -3.40 -42.49
C SER A 364 1.99 -3.13 -41.24
N VAL A 365 1.35 -1.96 -41.21
CA VAL A 365 0.48 -1.53 -40.10
C VAL A 365 -0.89 -1.18 -40.67
N ALA A 366 -1.95 -1.79 -40.12
CA ALA A 366 -3.34 -1.48 -40.51
C ALA A 366 -3.86 -0.26 -39.74
N GLY A 367 -4.80 0.51 -40.29
CA GLY A 367 -5.37 1.72 -39.65
C GLY A 367 -4.72 3.05 -40.03
N GLY A 368 -3.77 3.06 -40.99
CA GLY A 368 -3.15 4.28 -41.52
C GLY A 368 -2.27 5.07 -40.53
N GLY A 369 -1.68 6.17 -41.00
CA GLY A 369 -0.85 7.08 -40.20
C GLY A 369 0.62 6.65 -40.01
N LEU A 370 0.93 5.36 -40.15
CA LEU A 370 2.30 4.84 -40.16
C LEU A 370 2.65 4.32 -41.56
N VAL A 371 3.60 4.98 -42.22
CA VAL A 371 4.05 4.62 -43.56
C VAL A 371 5.37 3.88 -43.48
N PRO A 372 5.50 2.68 -44.08
CA PRO A 372 6.77 1.99 -44.10
C PRO A 372 7.82 2.72 -44.96
N GLU A 373 9.05 2.77 -44.46
CA GLU A 373 10.22 3.29 -45.16
C GLU A 373 11.22 2.16 -45.43
N GLY A 374 11.58 1.97 -46.70
CA GLY A 374 12.49 0.91 -47.13
C GLY A 374 11.89 -0.50 -47.10
N ALA A 375 12.77 -1.49 -47.31
CA ALA A 375 12.41 -2.91 -47.35
C ALA A 375 12.41 -3.55 -45.96
N THR A 376 11.52 -4.54 -45.76
CA THR A 376 11.58 -5.42 -44.58
C THR A 376 12.89 -6.21 -44.60
N ARG A 377 13.60 -6.22 -43.46
CA ARG A 377 14.83 -6.99 -43.25
C ARG A 377 14.49 -8.22 -42.42
N ALA A 378 14.94 -9.40 -42.84
CA ALA A 378 14.72 -10.67 -42.12
C ALA A 378 16.03 -11.21 -41.53
N PHE A 379 15.96 -11.71 -40.30
CA PHE A 379 17.07 -12.26 -39.52
C PHE A 379 16.58 -13.47 -38.71
N GLY A 380 16.57 -14.66 -39.33
CA GLY A 380 16.08 -15.88 -38.66
C GLY A 380 14.59 -15.80 -38.33
N THR A 381 14.25 -15.81 -37.04
CA THR A 381 12.87 -15.69 -36.52
C THR A 381 12.43 -14.25 -36.29
N THR A 382 13.14 -13.27 -36.84
CA THR A 382 12.91 -11.84 -36.60
C THR A 382 12.85 -11.09 -37.92
N ILE A 383 11.91 -10.16 -38.06
CA ILE A 383 11.90 -9.17 -39.14
C ILE A 383 11.87 -7.75 -38.58
N ALA A 384 12.42 -6.82 -39.33
CA ALA A 384 12.44 -5.41 -38.96
C ALA A 384 12.11 -4.52 -40.15
N ARG A 385 11.24 -3.53 -39.95
CA ARG A 385 10.95 -2.49 -40.94
C ARG A 385 10.88 -1.13 -40.26
N ARG A 386 11.36 -0.11 -40.97
CA ARG A 386 11.29 1.28 -40.51
C ARG A 386 9.93 1.86 -40.88
N PHE A 387 9.34 2.66 -39.99
CA PHE A 387 8.08 3.34 -40.19
C PHE A 387 8.23 4.82 -39.89
N VAL A 388 7.53 5.65 -40.65
CA VAL A 388 7.41 7.09 -40.44
C VAL A 388 5.99 7.38 -39.99
N LEU A 389 5.86 8.08 -38.86
CA LEU A 389 4.58 8.62 -38.44
C LEU A 389 4.25 9.86 -39.27
N GLN A 390 3.07 9.85 -39.89
CA GLN A 390 2.56 10.98 -40.64
C GLN A 390 2.00 12.07 -39.70
N GLU A 391 2.24 13.32 -40.06
CA GLU A 391 1.64 14.46 -39.36
C GLU A 391 0.10 14.36 -39.41
N GLY A 392 -0.55 14.56 -38.26
CA GLY A 392 -2.01 14.44 -38.14
C GLY A 392 -2.55 13.01 -38.17
N ALA A 393 -1.70 11.98 -38.04
CA ALA A 393 -2.15 10.61 -37.89
C ALA A 393 -3.17 10.48 -36.75
N ALA A 394 -4.31 9.84 -37.04
CA ALA A 394 -5.35 9.60 -36.05
C ALA A 394 -4.82 8.73 -34.90
N LEU A 395 -5.25 9.02 -33.67
CA LEU A 395 -4.79 8.33 -32.47
C LEU A 395 -5.42 6.92 -32.32
N GLY A 396 -4.91 6.17 -31.35
CA GLY A 396 -5.38 4.85 -30.90
C GLY A 396 -4.66 3.67 -31.54
N ALA A 397 -5.17 2.47 -31.25
CA ALA A 397 -4.50 1.22 -31.60
C ALA A 397 -4.37 0.96 -33.10
N ARG A 398 -3.40 0.12 -33.47
CA ARG A 398 -3.11 -0.34 -34.83
C ARG A 398 -2.67 -1.80 -34.78
N ASP A 399 -3.13 -2.57 -35.75
CA ASP A 399 -2.69 -3.96 -35.91
C ASP A 399 -1.36 -4.00 -36.64
N LEU A 400 -0.47 -4.90 -36.22
CA LEU A 400 0.75 -5.20 -36.94
C LEU A 400 0.52 -6.42 -37.82
N VAL A 401 0.78 -6.29 -39.13
CA VAL A 401 0.47 -7.33 -40.11
C VAL A 401 1.75 -7.74 -40.83
N VAL A 402 2.03 -9.05 -40.83
CA VAL A 402 3.04 -9.64 -41.72
C VAL A 402 2.36 -10.42 -42.81
N ARG A 403 2.76 -10.17 -44.05
CA ARG A 403 2.32 -10.93 -45.22
C ARG A 403 3.51 -11.61 -45.88
N ASN A 404 3.45 -12.91 -46.14
CA ASN A 404 4.49 -13.60 -46.91
C ASN A 404 4.26 -13.52 -48.43
N ALA A 405 5.22 -14.02 -49.22
CA ALA A 405 5.16 -13.99 -50.68
C ALA A 405 3.96 -14.77 -51.28
N ASN A 406 3.39 -15.70 -50.52
CA ASN A 406 2.20 -16.47 -50.92
C ASN A 406 0.88 -15.77 -50.56
N GLY A 407 0.94 -14.56 -49.99
CA GLY A 407 -0.23 -13.76 -49.61
C GLY A 407 -0.89 -14.18 -48.29
N VAL A 408 -0.26 -15.07 -47.53
CA VAL A 408 -0.70 -15.45 -46.18
C VAL A 408 -0.35 -14.34 -45.19
N GLU A 409 -1.25 -14.06 -44.26
CA GLU A 409 -1.07 -13.04 -43.23
C GLU A 409 -1.02 -13.63 -41.82
N ALA A 410 -0.19 -13.03 -40.97
CA ALA A 410 -0.21 -13.17 -39.51
C ALA A 410 -0.35 -11.77 -38.89
N VAL A 411 -1.06 -11.65 -37.77
CA VAL A 411 -1.38 -10.37 -37.15
C VAL A 411 -1.12 -10.38 -35.65
N LEU A 412 -0.55 -9.28 -35.15
CA LEU A 412 -0.65 -8.94 -33.73
C LEU A 412 -1.72 -7.85 -33.60
N THR A 413 -2.87 -8.26 -33.06
CA THR A 413 -4.06 -7.43 -32.93
C THR A 413 -3.82 -6.31 -31.91
N ALA A 414 -4.09 -5.06 -32.32
CA ALA A 414 -3.92 -3.85 -31.51
C ALA A 414 -2.51 -3.69 -30.90
N ALA A 415 -1.47 -4.19 -31.57
CA ALA A 415 -0.11 -4.27 -31.01
C ALA A 415 0.65 -2.95 -30.91
N LEU A 416 0.21 -1.91 -31.62
CA LEU A 416 0.76 -0.57 -31.51
C LEU A 416 -0.34 0.38 -31.07
N GLU A 417 0.01 1.42 -30.31
CA GLU A 417 -0.93 2.47 -29.96
C GLU A 417 -0.35 3.84 -30.27
N LEU A 418 -1.04 4.59 -31.15
CA LEU A 418 -0.68 5.96 -31.47
C LEU A 418 -1.28 6.90 -30.42
N VAL A 419 -0.44 7.53 -29.60
CA VAL A 419 -0.90 8.43 -28.52
C VAL A 419 -0.33 9.84 -28.72
N PRO A 420 -0.99 10.88 -28.18
CA PRO A 420 -0.45 12.23 -28.24
C PRO A 420 0.86 12.35 -27.42
N GLN A 421 1.57 13.47 -27.58
CA GLN A 421 2.66 13.78 -26.66
C GLN A 421 2.08 14.07 -25.27
N ALA A 422 2.75 13.54 -24.24
CA ALA A 422 2.37 13.84 -22.87
C ALA A 422 2.45 15.37 -22.63
N PRO A 423 1.48 15.95 -21.91
CA PRO A 423 1.52 17.37 -21.59
C PRO A 423 2.78 17.69 -20.78
N GLN A 424 3.26 18.92 -20.91
CA GLN A 424 4.38 19.42 -20.11
C GLN A 424 3.94 20.70 -19.42
N LEU A 425 4.23 20.80 -18.13
CA LEU A 425 3.95 21.96 -17.30
C LEU A 425 5.26 22.60 -16.88
N GLU A 426 5.39 23.90 -17.13
CA GLU A 426 6.59 24.67 -16.81
C GLU A 426 6.36 25.60 -15.62
N ARG A 427 5.28 26.40 -15.66
CA ARG A 427 4.95 27.38 -14.61
C ARG A 427 3.50 27.83 -14.63
N VAL A 428 3.08 28.46 -13.55
CA VAL A 428 1.76 29.10 -13.40
C VAL A 428 1.95 30.58 -13.04
N GLU A 429 1.25 31.48 -13.74
CA GLU A 429 1.37 32.94 -13.54
C GLU A 429 -0.01 33.62 -13.41
N PRO A 430 -0.29 34.35 -12.31
CA PRO A 430 0.53 34.44 -11.09
C PRO A 430 0.69 33.06 -10.42
N ALA A 431 1.63 32.90 -9.48
CA ALA A 431 1.83 31.63 -8.76
C ALA A 431 1.13 31.59 -7.38
N ARG A 432 0.20 32.52 -7.13
CA ARG A 432 -0.44 32.72 -5.82
C ARG A 432 -1.82 33.34 -5.92
N GLY A 433 -2.66 33.08 -4.92
CA GLY A 433 -4.00 33.67 -4.79
C GLY A 433 -4.64 33.48 -3.42
N SER A 434 -5.89 33.91 -3.32
CA SER A 434 -6.67 33.83 -2.08
C SER A 434 -7.12 32.39 -1.74
N LEU A 435 -7.65 32.22 -0.54
CA LEU A 435 -8.28 30.96 -0.10
C LEU A 435 -9.64 30.74 -0.79
N GLU A 436 -10.33 31.81 -1.16
CA GLU A 436 -11.65 31.77 -1.81
C GLU A 436 -11.57 31.32 -3.28
N GLY A 437 -10.41 31.52 -3.92
CA GLY A 437 -10.24 31.24 -5.34
C GLY A 437 -10.96 32.25 -6.23
N GLY A 438 -11.19 31.87 -7.49
CA GLY A 438 -11.86 32.68 -8.50
C GLY A 438 -10.90 33.52 -9.36
N GLU A 439 -9.64 33.64 -8.97
CA GLU A 439 -8.62 34.33 -9.76
C GLU A 439 -8.26 33.54 -11.02
N LEU A 440 -7.92 34.26 -12.09
CA LEU A 440 -7.41 33.66 -13.31
C LEU A 440 -5.89 33.47 -13.21
N ALA A 441 -5.42 32.34 -13.73
CA ALA A 441 -4.02 32.00 -13.84
C ALA A 441 -3.71 31.45 -15.22
N THR A 442 -2.53 31.78 -15.73
CA THR A 442 -2.00 31.22 -16.96
C THR A 442 -1.05 30.08 -16.63
N VAL A 443 -1.40 28.86 -17.04
CA VAL A 443 -0.53 27.69 -16.97
C VAL A 443 0.25 27.62 -18.28
N ARG A 444 1.58 27.62 -18.22
CA ARG A 444 2.46 27.53 -19.40
C ARG A 444 3.13 26.17 -19.50
N GLY A 445 3.38 25.75 -20.74
CA GLY A 445 4.14 24.55 -21.04
C GLY A 445 3.99 24.15 -22.51
N ALA A 446 3.86 22.85 -22.78
CA ALA A 446 3.74 22.30 -24.12
C ALA A 446 2.71 21.16 -24.18
N HIS A 447 2.14 20.93 -25.37
CA HIS A 447 1.16 19.87 -25.65
C HIS A 447 -0.11 20.00 -24.78
N LEU A 448 -0.62 21.23 -24.65
CA LEU A 448 -1.75 21.57 -23.78
C LEU A 448 -3.09 21.71 -24.54
N GLU A 449 -3.11 21.49 -25.86
CA GLU A 449 -4.27 21.73 -26.72
C GLU A 449 -5.50 20.84 -26.47
N GLU A 450 -5.32 19.61 -25.96
CA GLU A 450 -6.45 18.69 -25.67
C GLU A 450 -6.59 18.36 -24.18
N ILE A 451 -6.15 19.26 -23.29
CA ILE A 451 -6.39 19.06 -21.86
C ILE A 451 -7.90 19.06 -21.55
N ALA A 452 -8.36 17.95 -20.99
CA ALA A 452 -9.75 17.75 -20.59
C ALA A 452 -10.00 18.38 -19.23
N GLU A 453 -9.12 18.12 -18.26
CA GLU A 453 -9.24 18.60 -16.88
C GLU A 453 -7.97 19.27 -16.40
N VAL A 454 -8.14 20.30 -15.57
CA VAL A 454 -7.06 20.91 -14.78
C VAL A 454 -7.49 20.89 -13.33
N ARG A 455 -6.64 20.42 -12.43
CA ARG A 455 -6.92 20.32 -11.01
C ARG A 455 -5.84 21.01 -10.20
N LEU A 456 -6.21 21.59 -9.07
CA LEU A 456 -5.30 22.22 -8.13
C LEU A 456 -5.56 21.68 -6.72
N GLY A 457 -4.63 20.88 -6.20
CA GLY A 457 -4.81 20.15 -4.93
C GLY A 457 -6.04 19.24 -4.96
N GLY A 458 -6.25 18.52 -6.07
CA GLY A 458 -7.39 17.65 -6.30
C GLY A 458 -8.68 18.35 -6.76
N ALA A 459 -8.86 19.64 -6.46
CA ALA A 459 -10.06 20.38 -6.86
C ALA A 459 -10.03 20.79 -8.34
N LEU A 460 -11.14 20.63 -9.06
CA LEU A 460 -11.26 21.01 -10.48
C LEU A 460 -11.16 22.52 -10.67
N CYS A 461 -10.31 22.95 -11.60
CA CYS A 461 -10.22 24.33 -12.07
C CYS A 461 -11.17 24.54 -13.25
N GLU A 462 -11.74 25.73 -13.37
CA GLU A 462 -12.52 26.10 -14.57
C GLU A 462 -11.53 26.38 -15.72
N LEU A 463 -11.60 25.61 -16.79
CA LEU A 463 -10.74 25.82 -17.96
C LEU A 463 -11.35 26.87 -18.89
N VAL A 464 -10.79 28.08 -18.87
CA VAL A 464 -11.30 29.26 -19.59
C VAL A 464 -10.85 29.27 -21.04
N THR A 465 -9.56 29.07 -21.30
CA THR A 465 -9.03 28.94 -22.68
C THR A 465 -7.97 27.84 -22.76
N ARG A 466 -7.92 27.17 -23.92
CA ARG A 466 -6.95 26.12 -24.24
C ARG A 466 -6.09 26.53 -25.44
N GLY A 467 -4.82 26.14 -25.42
CA GLY A 467 -3.88 26.33 -26.51
C GLY A 467 -2.67 25.41 -26.33
N ALA A 468 -1.88 25.20 -27.38
CA ALA A 468 -0.81 24.21 -27.35
C ALA A 468 0.29 24.49 -26.31
N SER A 469 0.52 25.76 -25.96
CA SER A 469 1.57 26.18 -25.01
C SER A 469 1.06 26.93 -23.78
N ALA A 470 -0.25 27.15 -23.67
CA ALA A 470 -0.84 27.84 -22.54
C ALA A 470 -2.30 27.46 -22.30
N LEU A 471 -2.66 27.34 -21.03
CA LEU A 471 -4.05 27.29 -20.55
C LEU A 471 -4.33 28.55 -19.72
N VAL A 472 -5.55 29.07 -19.81
CA VAL A 472 -6.05 30.02 -18.81
C VAL A 472 -7.09 29.30 -18.00
N VAL A 473 -6.87 29.25 -16.69
CA VAL A 473 -7.75 28.56 -15.74
C VAL A 473 -8.21 29.51 -14.65
N ARG A 474 -9.41 29.28 -14.13
CA ARG A 474 -9.87 29.88 -12.88
C ARG A 474 -9.57 28.95 -11.72
N MET A 475 -8.87 29.46 -10.74
CA MET A 475 -8.45 28.67 -9.59
C MET A 475 -9.64 28.40 -8.65
N PRO A 476 -9.82 27.16 -8.14
CA PRO A 476 -10.88 26.85 -7.18
C PRO A 476 -10.53 27.39 -5.79
N ALA A 477 -11.48 27.40 -4.87
CA ALA A 477 -11.22 27.61 -3.44
C ALA A 477 -10.35 26.47 -2.85
N GLY A 478 -9.68 26.70 -1.73
CA GLY A 478 -8.91 25.65 -1.07
C GLY A 478 -8.23 26.07 0.25
N PRO A 479 -7.64 25.11 0.99
CA PRO A 479 -6.94 25.39 2.24
C PRO A 479 -5.65 26.22 2.02
N PRO A 480 -5.11 26.87 3.06
CA PRO A 480 -3.84 27.59 2.98
C PRO A 480 -2.65 26.66 2.69
N GLY A 481 -1.63 27.17 2.00
CA GLY A 481 -0.41 26.43 1.67
C GLY A 481 -0.19 26.21 0.18
N PHE A 482 0.85 25.45 -0.16
CA PHE A 482 1.15 25.08 -1.54
C PHE A 482 0.23 23.95 -2.03
N ALA A 483 -0.25 24.08 -3.25
CA ALA A 483 -1.03 23.05 -3.94
C ALA A 483 -0.36 22.68 -5.27
N HIS A 484 -0.39 21.39 -5.60
CA HIS A 484 0.09 20.87 -6.88
C HIS A 484 -0.95 21.12 -7.97
N LEU A 485 -0.50 21.50 -9.16
CA LEU A 485 -1.36 21.61 -10.34
C LEU A 485 -1.20 20.37 -11.21
N GLU A 486 -2.31 19.77 -11.59
CA GLU A 486 -2.36 18.60 -12.45
C GLU A 486 -3.20 18.91 -13.68
N VAL A 487 -2.75 18.44 -14.84
CA VAL A 487 -3.54 18.44 -16.07
C VAL A 487 -3.73 17.01 -16.52
N LEU A 488 -4.91 16.69 -17.03
CA LEU A 488 -5.29 15.38 -17.53
C LEU A 488 -5.92 15.52 -18.92
N ARG A 489 -5.44 14.70 -19.86
CA ARG A 489 -6.05 14.52 -21.18
C ARG A 489 -7.11 13.43 -21.10
N ALA A 490 -8.11 13.50 -21.98
CA ALA A 490 -9.14 12.47 -22.08
C ALA A 490 -8.57 11.07 -22.40
N SER A 491 -7.42 11.00 -23.07
CA SER A 491 -6.67 9.78 -23.36
C SER A 491 -5.77 9.29 -22.22
N GLY A 492 -5.85 9.90 -21.02
CA GLY A 492 -5.20 9.40 -19.80
C GLY A 492 -3.81 9.97 -19.52
N GLU A 493 -3.16 10.65 -20.48
CA GLU A 493 -1.90 11.34 -20.19
C GLU A 493 -2.11 12.51 -19.24
N SER A 494 -1.21 12.62 -18.27
CA SER A 494 -1.23 13.68 -17.28
C SER A 494 0.12 14.34 -17.15
N ALA A 495 0.12 15.56 -16.62
CA ALA A 495 1.32 16.19 -16.11
C ALA A 495 1.02 16.88 -14.79
N ARG A 496 2.00 16.87 -13.90
CA ARG A 496 1.91 17.48 -12.58
C ARG A 496 3.03 18.49 -12.41
N LEU A 497 2.65 19.67 -11.93
CA LEU A 497 3.58 20.68 -11.44
C LEU A 497 3.42 20.74 -9.92
N ALA A 498 4.42 20.24 -9.20
CA ALA A 498 4.38 20.26 -7.75
C ALA A 498 4.39 21.70 -7.21
N ASP A 499 3.83 21.99 -6.03
CA ASP A 499 3.81 23.30 -5.37
C ASP A 499 3.51 24.48 -6.31
N ALA A 500 2.66 24.29 -7.32
CA ALA A 500 2.48 25.23 -8.42
C ALA A 500 1.77 26.52 -8.01
N TRP A 501 1.01 26.48 -6.93
CA TRP A 501 0.19 27.59 -6.47
C TRP A 501 0.24 27.73 -4.95
N LEU A 502 0.56 28.93 -4.46
CA LEU A 502 0.49 29.29 -3.05
C LEU A 502 -0.87 29.91 -2.71
N ARG A 503 -1.62 29.28 -1.80
CA ARG A 503 -2.87 29.81 -1.25
C ARG A 503 -2.63 30.53 0.07
N GLY A 504 -3.05 31.78 0.15
CA GLY A 504 -2.99 32.57 1.39
C GLY A 504 -1.72 33.42 1.53
N GLY A 505 -1.19 33.49 2.76
CA GLY A 505 -0.09 34.40 3.13
C GLY A 505 1.27 34.01 2.54
N ALA A 506 2.14 35.01 2.37
CA ALA A 506 3.51 34.78 1.94
C ALA A 506 4.29 33.95 2.97
N PRO A 507 5.25 33.12 2.53
CA PRO A 507 6.10 32.36 3.44
C PRO A 507 6.91 33.26 4.35
N VAL A 508 7.12 32.83 5.59
CA VAL A 508 7.94 33.54 6.57
C VAL A 508 8.92 32.59 7.25
N ILE A 509 10.09 33.11 7.63
CA ILE A 509 10.98 32.42 8.57
C ILE A 509 10.70 32.98 9.95
N GLU A 510 10.22 32.13 10.85
CA GLU A 510 9.90 32.52 12.23
C GLU A 510 11.08 32.28 13.18
N GLN A 511 11.88 31.26 12.93
CA GLN A 511 12.99 30.89 13.83
C GLN A 511 14.15 30.23 13.08
N VAL A 512 15.37 30.52 13.56
CA VAL A 512 16.64 29.94 13.13
C VAL A 512 17.27 29.26 14.34
N PHE A 513 17.66 27.99 14.21
CA PHE A 513 18.41 27.29 15.26
C PHE A 513 19.47 26.33 14.71
N PRO A 514 20.70 26.35 15.23
CA PRO A 514 21.25 27.38 16.11
C PRO A 514 21.38 28.73 15.37
N ARG A 515 21.47 29.84 16.10
CA ARG A 515 21.63 31.19 15.53
C ARG A 515 23.10 31.58 15.33
N ALA A 516 24.02 30.76 15.81
CA ALA A 516 25.46 30.90 15.60
C ALA A 516 26.14 29.53 15.45
N GLY A 517 27.35 29.52 14.89
CA GLY A 517 28.14 28.29 14.70
C GLY A 517 29.58 28.56 14.31
N SER A 518 30.39 27.50 14.28
CA SER A 518 31.83 27.59 14.11
C SER A 518 32.26 28.11 12.75
N THR A 519 33.31 28.93 12.70
CA THR A 519 33.99 29.35 11.45
C THR A 519 34.50 28.17 10.62
N ASN A 520 34.67 26.99 11.22
CA ASN A 520 35.05 25.77 10.52
C ASN A 520 33.92 25.20 9.63
N GLY A 521 32.69 25.71 9.74
CA GLY A 521 31.51 25.19 9.05
C GLY A 521 31.07 23.83 9.59
N GLY A 522 30.11 23.22 8.91
CA GLY A 522 29.51 21.94 9.31
C GLY A 522 28.34 22.08 10.31
N THR A 523 28.01 23.30 10.73
CA THR A 523 26.86 23.58 11.59
C THR A 523 25.56 23.22 10.86
N ARG A 524 24.78 22.32 11.46
CA ARG A 524 23.42 21.99 10.98
C ARG A 524 22.45 23.04 11.50
N VAL A 525 21.76 23.72 10.59
CA VAL A 525 20.79 24.77 10.89
C VAL A 525 19.40 24.33 10.44
N ALA A 526 18.42 24.50 11.31
CA ALA A 526 17.01 24.42 10.99
C ALA A 526 16.39 25.82 10.96
N LEU A 527 15.70 26.11 9.87
CA LEU A 527 14.86 27.29 9.67
C LEU A 527 13.42 26.81 9.75
N SER A 528 12.61 27.43 10.59
CA SER A 528 11.20 27.05 10.78
C SER A 528 10.27 28.23 10.57
N GLY A 529 9.09 27.95 10.03
CA GLY A 529 8.14 28.94 9.55
C GLY A 529 7.26 28.33 8.45
N GLY A 530 7.13 29.00 7.32
CA GLY A 530 6.45 28.48 6.12
C GLY A 530 5.29 29.37 5.64
N PRO A 531 4.48 28.88 4.67
CA PRO A 531 4.64 27.58 4.00
C PRO A 531 5.83 27.60 3.01
N PHE A 532 6.79 26.67 3.13
CA PHE A 532 7.90 26.54 2.17
C PHE A 532 7.53 25.55 1.05
N SER A 533 7.95 25.83 -0.19
CA SER A 533 7.84 24.85 -1.27
C SER A 533 9.02 23.87 -1.20
N THR A 534 8.83 22.66 -1.71
CA THR A 534 9.89 21.64 -1.83
C THR A 534 11.02 22.06 -2.77
N ARG A 535 10.83 23.13 -3.55
CA ARG A 535 11.79 23.64 -4.53
C ARG A 535 12.69 24.76 -4.02
N VAL A 536 12.49 25.21 -2.78
CA VAL A 536 13.35 26.26 -2.21
C VAL A 536 14.82 25.89 -2.37
N ARG A 537 15.62 26.91 -2.65
CA ARG A 537 17.07 26.86 -2.69
C ARG A 537 17.59 27.80 -1.62
N ALA A 538 18.74 27.44 -1.02
CA ALA A 538 19.42 28.30 -0.07
C ALA A 538 20.74 28.80 -0.66
N SER A 539 21.14 30.01 -0.28
CA SER A 539 22.47 30.55 -0.58
C SER A 539 23.04 31.36 0.58
N LEU A 540 24.35 31.49 0.60
CA LEU A 540 25.13 32.31 1.51
C LEU A 540 26.14 33.09 0.67
N ASP A 541 26.12 34.41 0.73
CA ASP A 541 26.94 35.29 -0.12
C ASP A 541 26.84 34.95 -1.63
N ALA A 542 25.61 34.68 -2.09
CA ALA A 542 25.28 34.21 -3.43
C ALA A 542 25.88 32.85 -3.85
N GLN A 543 26.51 32.11 -2.91
CA GLN A 543 26.96 30.74 -3.13
C GLN A 543 25.88 29.75 -2.68
N PRO A 544 25.53 28.73 -3.49
CA PRO A 544 24.47 27.79 -3.17
C PRO A 544 24.83 26.92 -1.96
N ILE A 545 23.86 26.72 -1.06
CA ILE A 545 23.94 25.77 0.05
C ILE A 545 23.11 24.54 -0.29
N VAL A 546 23.68 23.36 -0.08
CA VAL A 546 22.94 22.09 -0.20
C VAL A 546 22.00 21.94 0.98
N LEU A 547 20.70 21.84 0.70
CA LEU A 547 19.69 21.51 1.70
C LEU A 547 19.83 20.03 2.09
N GLN A 548 19.77 19.74 3.39
CA GLN A 548 19.64 18.36 3.87
C GLN A 548 18.22 17.86 3.77
N ARG A 549 17.26 18.77 4.03
CA ARG A 549 15.84 18.44 4.07
C ARG A 549 14.99 19.69 3.87
N ILE A 550 13.83 19.53 3.25
CA ILE A 550 12.81 20.56 3.16
C ILE A 550 11.41 19.98 3.28
N ASP A 551 10.60 20.63 4.11
CA ASP A 551 9.21 20.31 4.40
C ASP A 551 8.41 21.63 4.38
N ALA A 552 7.08 21.56 4.37
CA ALA A 552 6.22 22.75 4.30
C ALA A 552 6.45 23.78 5.42
N ALA A 553 7.00 23.37 6.57
CA ALA A 553 7.24 24.25 7.71
C ALA A 553 8.71 24.35 8.14
N THR A 554 9.63 23.62 7.50
CA THR A 554 11.02 23.52 7.94
C THR A 554 12.00 23.35 6.79
N VAL A 555 13.14 24.04 6.86
CA VAL A 555 14.29 23.85 5.98
C VAL A 555 15.50 23.50 6.85
N GLN A 556 16.17 22.38 6.56
CA GLN A 556 17.42 21.98 7.22
C GLN A 556 18.58 22.04 6.24
N LEU A 557 19.69 22.64 6.66
CA LEU A 557 20.88 22.85 5.84
C LEU A 557 22.16 22.73 6.67
N VAL A 558 23.29 22.56 5.98
CA VAL A 558 24.62 22.60 6.60
C VAL A 558 25.38 23.77 6.03
N LEU A 559 25.84 24.64 6.93
CA LEU A 559 26.59 25.82 6.53
C LEU A 559 28.06 25.48 6.22
N PRO A 560 28.63 26.03 5.13
CA PRO A 560 30.05 25.86 4.80
C PRO A 560 30.95 26.63 5.78
N PRO A 561 32.28 26.42 5.75
CA PRO A 561 33.22 27.29 6.47
C PRO A 561 33.11 28.74 6.02
N HIS A 562 33.22 29.68 6.96
CA HIS A 562 33.13 31.12 6.68
C HIS A 562 33.90 31.94 7.72
N ALA A 563 34.26 33.17 7.38
CA ALA A 563 34.88 34.10 8.31
C ALA A 563 33.94 34.46 9.47
N SER A 564 34.51 34.82 10.63
CA SER A 564 33.70 35.21 11.79
C SER A 564 32.92 36.51 11.53
N GLY A 565 31.66 36.54 11.97
CA GLY A 565 30.78 37.68 11.81
C GLY A 565 29.34 37.28 11.49
N PRO A 566 28.41 38.25 11.49
CA PRO A 566 27.03 38.04 11.08
C PRO A 566 26.95 37.81 9.56
N VAL A 567 26.06 36.92 9.16
CA VAL A 567 25.73 36.59 7.77
C VAL A 567 24.21 36.44 7.62
N SER A 568 23.73 36.46 6.38
CA SER A 568 22.33 36.18 6.04
C SER A 568 22.25 34.95 5.16
N ILE A 569 21.48 33.96 5.60
CA ILE A 569 21.10 32.81 4.78
C ILE A 569 19.90 33.24 3.94
N GLU A 570 20.01 33.15 2.62
CA GLU A 570 18.94 33.53 1.71
C GLU A 570 18.23 32.28 1.20
N LEU A 571 16.90 32.22 1.36
CA LEU A 571 16.04 31.22 0.74
C LEU A 571 15.30 31.84 -0.44
N PHE A 572 15.16 31.12 -1.55
CA PHE A 572 14.35 31.56 -2.69
C PHE A 572 13.62 30.38 -3.37
N ASP A 573 12.44 30.65 -3.95
CA ASP A 573 11.72 29.69 -4.81
C ASP A 573 12.00 30.02 -6.29
N PRO A 574 12.53 29.07 -7.09
CA PRO A 574 12.81 29.32 -8.51
C PRO A 574 11.56 29.60 -9.37
N LEU A 575 10.35 29.23 -8.92
CA LEU A 575 9.10 29.54 -9.65
C LEU A 575 8.41 30.82 -9.18
N ASP A 576 8.82 31.39 -8.06
CA ASP A 576 8.35 32.70 -7.60
C ASP A 576 9.51 33.48 -6.97
N SER A 577 10.28 34.15 -7.83
CA SER A 577 11.44 34.96 -7.45
C SER A 577 11.14 36.07 -6.42
N ALA A 578 9.87 36.43 -6.21
CA ALA A 578 9.48 37.40 -5.20
C ALA A 578 9.40 36.81 -3.78
N LEU A 579 9.67 35.52 -3.59
CA LEU A 579 9.65 34.81 -2.30
C LEU A 579 11.04 34.67 -1.66
N ALA A 580 11.91 35.66 -1.83
CA ALA A 580 13.21 35.67 -1.17
C ALA A 580 13.05 35.93 0.35
N LEU A 581 13.56 35.01 1.18
CA LEU A 581 13.54 35.11 2.65
C LEU A 581 14.97 35.13 3.19
N GLN A 582 15.17 35.87 4.27
CA GLN A 582 16.49 36.01 4.91
C GLN A 582 16.44 35.54 6.35
N ALA A 583 17.45 34.75 6.73
CA ALA A 583 17.65 34.25 8.08
C ALA A 583 19.03 34.67 8.60
N GLY A 584 19.06 35.42 9.69
CA GLY A 584 20.32 35.84 10.31
C GLY A 584 21.03 34.69 11.01
N PHE A 585 22.35 34.59 10.80
CA PHE A 585 23.24 33.64 11.46
C PHE A 585 24.58 34.29 11.79
N THR A 586 25.30 33.85 12.82
CA THR A 586 26.62 34.40 13.18
C THR A 586 27.70 33.33 13.24
N TYR A 587 28.78 33.51 12.48
CA TYR A 587 29.97 32.67 12.59
C TYR A 587 30.87 33.12 13.75
N VAL A 588 31.21 32.19 14.64
CA VAL A 588 32.07 32.41 15.80
C VAL A 588 33.29 31.50 15.77
N ALA A 589 34.41 31.95 16.33
CA ALA A 589 35.67 31.18 16.31
C ALA A 589 35.65 29.91 17.18
N ALA A 590 34.71 29.82 18.13
CA ALA A 590 34.55 28.66 18.99
C ALA A 590 33.95 27.46 18.24
N ASN A 591 34.17 26.24 18.74
CA ASN A 591 33.62 25.02 18.16
C ASN A 591 32.12 24.89 18.45
N ASP A 592 31.38 24.18 17.61
CA ASP A 592 29.98 23.87 17.90
C ASP A 592 29.87 22.87 19.06
N PRO A 593 28.94 23.07 20.02
CA PRO A 593 28.69 22.08 21.07
C PRO A 593 28.15 20.78 20.48
N ARG A 594 28.41 19.67 21.16
CA ARG A 594 27.87 18.35 20.78
C ARG A 594 27.23 17.67 21.97
N LEU A 595 26.05 17.12 21.77
CA LEU A 595 25.43 16.14 22.66
C LEU A 595 25.67 14.74 22.08
N ALA A 596 26.09 13.80 22.91
CA ALA A 596 26.41 12.43 22.51
C ALA A 596 25.45 11.41 23.14
N SER A 597 25.11 11.57 24.43
CA SER A 597 24.20 10.67 25.12
C SER A 597 23.56 11.31 26.35
N ILE A 598 22.48 10.70 26.82
CA ILE A 598 21.76 11.04 28.05
C ILE A 598 21.56 9.80 28.92
N ALA A 599 21.72 9.92 30.24
CA ALA A 599 21.53 8.83 31.19
C ALA A 599 20.84 9.34 32.48
N PRO A 600 19.76 8.67 32.95
CA PRO A 600 19.02 7.60 32.27
C PRO A 600 18.36 8.11 30.97
N ALA A 601 18.24 7.22 29.98
CA ALA A 601 17.62 7.54 28.69
C ALA A 601 16.07 7.39 28.69
N ARG A 602 15.48 7.20 29.86
CA ARG A 602 14.03 7.02 30.05
C ARG A 602 13.60 7.63 31.38
N GLY A 603 12.34 8.09 31.46
CA GLY A 603 11.75 8.61 32.70
C GLY A 603 10.30 9.07 32.52
N PRO A 604 9.62 9.45 33.62
CA PRO A 604 8.21 9.82 33.60
C PRO A 604 7.94 11.09 32.78
N ILE A 605 6.82 11.11 32.04
CA ILE A 605 6.30 12.29 31.33
C ILE A 605 6.06 13.50 32.26
N ALA A 606 5.79 13.24 33.55
CA ALA A 606 5.67 14.28 34.58
C ALA A 606 6.99 15.03 34.85
N GLY A 607 8.12 14.55 34.32
CA GLY A 607 9.42 15.16 34.51
C GLY A 607 10.05 14.84 35.87
N GLY A 608 11.01 15.68 36.27
CA GLY A 608 11.72 15.55 37.54
C GLY A 608 12.89 14.56 37.52
N THR A 609 13.13 13.86 36.42
CA THR A 609 14.24 12.91 36.26
C THR A 609 15.59 13.65 36.27
N PRO A 610 16.49 13.38 37.23
CA PRO A 610 17.86 13.86 37.15
C PRO A 610 18.60 13.08 36.06
N VAL A 611 19.26 13.79 35.15
CA VAL A 611 19.97 13.21 34.01
C VAL A 611 21.38 13.76 33.89
N GLU A 612 22.28 12.92 33.40
CA GLU A 612 23.62 13.28 32.95
C GLU A 612 23.67 13.23 31.42
N LEU A 613 24.05 14.34 30.78
CA LEU A 613 24.31 14.45 29.36
C LEU A 613 25.81 14.48 29.10
N ARG A 614 26.28 13.61 28.20
CA ARG A 614 27.68 13.59 27.75
C ARG A 614 27.81 14.26 26.38
N GLY A 615 28.94 14.94 26.16
CA GLY A 615 29.13 15.75 24.97
C GLY A 615 30.54 16.29 24.78
N SER A 616 30.65 17.35 23.99
CA SER A 616 31.85 18.19 23.87
C SER A 616 31.46 19.67 23.75
N ASP A 617 32.41 20.55 24.06
CA ASP A 617 32.29 22.01 23.93
C ASP A 617 31.04 22.57 24.66
N LEU A 618 30.67 21.94 25.79
CA LEU A 618 29.61 22.41 26.67
C LEU A 618 30.11 23.58 27.53
N GLU A 619 29.32 24.65 27.62
CA GLU A 619 29.73 25.90 28.25
C GLU A 619 28.74 26.37 29.31
N ALA A 620 29.24 27.11 30.31
CA ALA A 620 28.40 27.68 31.36
C ALA A 620 27.35 28.66 30.78
N GLY A 621 26.16 28.67 31.37
CA GLY A 621 25.03 29.45 30.87
C GLY A 621 24.23 28.79 29.75
N ALA A 622 24.55 27.53 29.40
CA ALA A 622 23.73 26.74 28.49
C ALA A 622 22.30 26.54 29.01
N ARG A 623 21.35 26.48 28.07
CA ARG A 623 19.95 26.12 28.30
C ARG A 623 19.67 24.78 27.66
N LEU A 624 18.96 23.90 28.36
CA LEU A 624 18.53 22.61 27.83
C LEU A 624 17.02 22.61 27.69
N ILE A 625 16.52 22.45 26.47
CA ILE A 625 15.10 22.35 26.15
C ILE A 625 14.81 20.92 25.70
N VAL A 626 13.74 20.32 26.23
CA VAL A 626 13.41 18.91 26.08
C VAL A 626 12.02 18.78 25.46
N GLY A 627 11.86 17.83 24.55
CA GLY A 627 10.61 17.64 23.80
C GLY A 627 10.41 18.68 22.70
N VAL A 628 11.51 19.18 22.12
CA VAL A 628 11.40 19.99 20.89
C VAL A 628 11.01 19.10 19.71
N ASP A 629 10.35 19.67 18.71
CA ASP A 629 10.10 18.96 17.46
C ASP A 629 11.43 18.57 16.78
N ALA A 630 11.54 17.31 16.36
CA ALA A 630 12.79 16.71 15.86
C ALA A 630 13.29 17.33 14.54
N ARG A 631 12.44 18.07 13.83
CA ARG A 631 12.77 18.69 12.54
C ARG A 631 13.03 20.19 12.68
N SER A 632 12.06 20.91 13.24
CA SER A 632 12.06 22.36 13.38
C SER A 632 12.84 22.86 14.61
N TYR A 633 13.10 21.97 15.58
CA TYR A 633 13.71 22.29 16.87
C TYR A 633 12.94 23.35 17.66
N ARG A 634 11.63 23.48 17.44
CA ARG A 634 10.72 24.39 18.16
C ARG A 634 9.97 23.67 19.28
N GLY A 635 9.38 24.46 20.17
CA GLY A 635 8.59 23.96 21.29
C GLY A 635 9.47 23.45 22.42
N GLY A 636 8.95 22.45 23.15
CA GLY A 636 9.59 21.84 24.30
C GLY A 636 9.52 22.67 25.58
N ALA A 637 10.00 22.09 26.67
CA ALA A 637 10.10 22.71 27.98
C ALA A 637 11.55 22.78 28.43
N GLU A 638 11.90 23.82 29.17
CA GLU A 638 13.27 24.03 29.67
C GLU A 638 13.54 23.19 30.93
N ALA A 639 14.67 22.50 30.96
CA ALA A 639 15.13 21.74 32.10
C ALA A 639 15.57 22.65 33.26
N SER A 640 15.46 22.14 34.48
CA SER A 640 15.83 22.83 35.71
C SER A 640 17.12 22.26 36.30
N GLU A 641 17.70 22.90 37.32
CA GLU A 641 18.91 22.43 38.02
C GLU A 641 20.08 22.11 37.07
N LEU A 642 20.24 22.92 36.01
CA LEU A 642 21.27 22.70 35.01
C LEU A 642 22.65 23.11 35.54
N GLU A 643 23.60 22.18 35.51
CA GLU A 643 24.99 22.36 35.89
C GLU A 643 25.91 21.80 34.80
N VAL A 644 26.79 22.64 34.24
CA VAL A 644 27.85 22.18 33.33
C VAL A 644 29.09 21.84 34.16
N ALA A 645 29.26 20.54 34.45
CA ALA A 645 30.34 20.04 35.29
C ALA A 645 31.71 20.06 34.58
N SER A 646 31.72 19.91 33.25
CA SER A 646 32.91 20.05 32.40
C SER A 646 32.48 20.28 30.95
N SER A 647 33.42 20.56 30.05
CA SER A 647 33.13 20.67 28.61
C SER A 647 32.53 19.41 27.97
N GLY A 648 32.54 18.26 28.67
CA GLY A 648 31.94 17.02 28.19
C GLY A 648 30.86 16.41 29.09
N LEU A 649 30.43 17.10 30.15
CA LEU A 649 29.41 16.61 31.07
C LEU A 649 28.51 17.75 31.57
N LEU A 650 27.20 17.57 31.37
CA LEU A 650 26.15 18.44 31.88
C LEU A 650 25.16 17.63 32.71
N ARG A 651 24.73 18.16 33.84
CA ARG A 651 23.66 17.60 34.69
C ARG A 651 22.45 18.50 34.61
N ALA A 652 21.26 17.92 34.58
CA ALA A 652 20.01 18.68 34.62
C ALA A 652 18.88 17.82 35.19
N ARG A 653 17.79 18.47 35.60
CA ARG A 653 16.52 17.83 35.93
C ARG A 653 15.50 18.10 34.82
N LEU A 654 15.03 17.05 34.18
CA LEU A 654 14.10 17.16 33.05
C LEU A 654 12.76 17.79 33.50
N PRO A 655 12.13 18.63 32.67
CA PRO A 655 10.84 19.23 32.97
C PRO A 655 9.70 18.23 32.74
N ALA A 656 8.48 18.62 33.12
CA ALA A 656 7.28 17.94 32.63
C ALA A 656 7.18 18.09 31.11
N LEU A 657 6.81 17.02 30.42
CA LEU A 657 6.77 16.94 28.97
C LEU A 657 5.32 16.86 28.48
N SER A 658 5.08 17.37 27.26
CA SER A 658 3.74 17.47 26.68
C SER A 658 3.30 16.26 25.87
N ALA A 659 4.21 15.32 25.60
CA ALA A 659 3.94 14.12 24.80
C ALA A 659 4.76 12.92 25.32
N LEU A 660 4.22 11.73 25.12
CA LEU A 660 4.92 10.46 25.38
C LEU A 660 5.90 10.13 24.26
N GLY A 661 6.69 9.07 24.48
CA GLY A 661 7.55 8.49 23.47
C GLY A 661 8.90 9.18 23.37
N ALA A 662 9.54 9.04 22.22
CA ALA A 662 10.87 9.59 21.99
C ALA A 662 10.85 11.13 22.02
N GLN A 663 11.82 11.70 22.72
CA GLN A 663 11.96 13.13 22.95
C GLN A 663 13.29 13.61 22.38
N THR A 664 13.23 14.71 21.64
CA THR A 664 14.42 15.39 21.15
C THR A 664 14.84 16.48 22.14
N LEU A 665 16.16 16.57 22.38
CA LEU A 665 16.76 17.55 23.28
C LEU A 665 17.53 18.60 22.47
N ARG A 666 17.41 19.85 22.89
CA ARG A 666 18.06 21.01 22.28
C ARG A 666 18.87 21.76 23.34
N LEU A 667 20.18 21.85 23.14
CA LEU A 667 21.08 22.67 23.95
C LEU A 667 21.34 24.00 23.24
N GLU A 668 21.16 25.12 23.93
CA GLU A 668 21.44 26.47 23.43
C GLU A 668 22.47 27.17 24.32
N LEU A 669 23.55 27.67 23.73
CA LEU A 669 24.57 28.46 24.40
C LEU A 669 24.21 29.97 24.34
N PRO A 670 24.70 30.80 25.28
CA PRO A 670 24.37 32.23 25.32
C PRO A 670 24.68 33.00 24.03
N ASP A 671 25.77 32.63 23.35
CA ASP A 671 26.20 33.24 22.08
C ASP A 671 25.37 32.76 20.87
N GLY A 672 24.43 31.85 21.07
CA GLY A 672 23.54 31.33 20.05
C GLY A 672 23.99 30.06 19.34
N ARG A 673 25.18 29.52 19.66
CA ARG A 673 25.55 28.16 19.27
C ARG A 673 24.63 27.15 19.94
N GLY A 674 24.50 25.95 19.37
CA GLY A 674 23.63 24.95 19.95
C GLY A 674 23.82 23.56 19.35
N ALA A 675 23.23 22.57 20.02
CA ALA A 675 23.28 21.17 19.65
C ALA A 675 21.91 20.53 19.80
N VAL A 676 21.63 19.50 19.00
CA VAL A 676 20.41 18.71 19.10
C VAL A 676 20.77 17.24 19.26
N LEU A 677 20.08 16.55 20.16
CA LEU A 677 20.12 15.11 20.31
C LEU A 677 18.71 14.57 20.06
N VAL A 678 18.50 14.03 18.86
CA VAL A 678 17.20 13.57 18.37
C VAL A 678 16.82 12.25 19.04
N ASP A 679 15.56 12.16 19.46
CA ASP A 679 14.90 10.94 19.97
C ASP A 679 15.69 10.21 21.08
N ALA A 680 16.40 10.98 21.90
CA ALA A 680 17.42 10.45 22.81
C ALA A 680 16.86 10.00 24.17
N PHE A 681 15.71 10.52 24.54
CA PHE A 681 15.06 10.24 25.81
C PHE A 681 13.64 9.74 25.57
N VAL A 682 13.25 8.64 26.22
CA VAL A 682 11.89 8.13 26.12
C VAL A 682 11.09 8.60 27.33
N ALA A 683 10.14 9.49 27.09
CA ALA A 683 9.14 9.90 28.08
C ALA A 683 8.07 8.82 28.18
N GLY A 684 8.08 8.09 29.28
CA GLY A 684 7.15 7.00 29.56
C GLY A 684 6.19 7.34 30.70
N ALA A 685 5.30 6.39 30.97
CA ALA A 685 4.61 6.29 32.24
C ALA A 685 5.60 6.16 33.40
N MET A 686 5.19 6.43 34.65
CA MET A 686 5.99 6.02 35.80
C MET A 686 6.29 4.51 35.76
N LEU A 687 7.57 4.15 35.73
CA LEU A 687 8.03 2.80 36.06
C LEU A 687 7.93 2.65 37.59
N PHE A 688 6.97 1.87 38.07
CA PHE A 688 7.01 1.40 39.46
C PHE A 688 8.11 0.34 39.57
N GLU A 689 9.32 0.72 39.98
CA GLU A 689 10.30 -0.22 40.49
C GLU A 689 9.90 -0.64 41.92
N GLY A 690 9.00 -1.60 42.01
CA GLY A 690 8.51 -2.22 43.25
C GLY A 690 7.56 -3.37 42.93
N GLU A 691 7.48 -4.40 43.77
CA GLU A 691 6.70 -5.64 43.53
C GLU A 691 5.31 -5.37 42.92
N LYS A 692 4.98 -6.12 41.86
CA LYS A 692 3.71 -6.10 41.11
C LYS A 692 2.49 -6.47 41.97
N HIS A 693 2.13 -5.64 42.95
CA HIS A 693 0.92 -5.75 43.75
C HIS A 693 -0.15 -4.77 43.24
N ALA A 694 -1.42 -5.17 43.39
CA ALA A 694 -2.59 -4.39 43.01
C ALA A 694 -2.46 -2.96 43.52
N THR A 695 -2.39 -2.01 42.59
CA THR A 695 -2.32 -0.58 42.89
C THR A 695 -3.72 0.00 42.72
N SER A 696 -4.16 0.79 43.71
CA SER A 696 -5.43 1.50 43.67
C SER A 696 -5.17 2.99 43.60
N TRP A 697 -5.74 3.66 42.62
CA TRP A 697 -5.64 5.11 42.46
C TRP A 697 -7.01 5.76 42.48
N SER A 698 -7.10 6.96 43.07
CA SER A 698 -8.30 7.79 43.08
C SER A 698 -8.04 9.18 42.48
N GLY A 699 -8.97 9.65 41.64
CA GLY A 699 -8.90 10.98 41.05
C GLY A 699 -10.22 11.52 40.51
N VAL A 700 -10.14 12.66 39.82
CA VAL A 700 -11.27 13.54 39.48
C VAL A 700 -10.98 14.23 38.14
N GLY A 701 -11.64 13.84 37.05
CA GLY A 701 -11.52 14.49 35.74
C GLY A 701 -11.12 13.56 34.59
N ASP A 702 -10.73 14.15 33.46
CA ASP A 702 -10.10 13.47 32.31
C ASP A 702 -8.65 13.06 32.66
N ASP A 703 -8.49 12.24 33.69
CA ASP A 703 -7.21 11.78 34.18
C ASP A 703 -6.69 10.62 33.30
N VAL A 704 -5.47 10.74 32.82
CA VAL A 704 -4.83 9.73 31.95
C VAL A 704 -3.84 8.91 32.78
N HIS A 705 -4.02 7.59 32.77
CA HIS A 705 -3.22 6.64 33.54
C HIS A 705 -2.41 5.75 32.61
N TYR A 706 -1.11 5.75 32.81
CA TYR A 706 -0.18 5.05 31.94
C TYR A 706 0.39 3.84 32.68
N VAL A 707 0.31 2.64 32.08
CA VAL A 707 0.84 1.39 32.65
C VAL A 707 1.66 0.69 31.56
N GLU A 708 2.98 0.60 31.73
CA GLU A 708 3.82 -0.23 30.85
C GLU A 708 3.66 -1.71 31.22
N TRP A 709 3.39 -2.58 30.24
CA TRP A 709 3.41 -4.03 30.40
C TRP A 709 4.19 -4.72 29.27
N ALA A 710 4.88 -5.81 29.58
CA ALA A 710 5.76 -6.53 28.64
C ALA A 710 4.97 -7.43 27.67
N ARG A 711 5.60 -7.83 26.56
CA ARG A 711 5.00 -8.77 25.58
C ARG A 711 4.57 -10.06 26.26
N GLY A 712 3.28 -10.39 26.16
CA GLY A 712 2.68 -11.59 26.75
C GLY A 712 2.16 -11.40 28.17
N GLU A 713 2.11 -10.19 28.72
CA GLU A 713 1.36 -9.92 29.95
C GLU A 713 -0.12 -9.62 29.62
N SER A 714 -1.06 -10.14 30.41
CA SER A 714 -2.47 -9.74 30.37
C SER A 714 -2.75 -8.72 31.46
N VAL A 715 -3.65 -7.77 31.22
CA VAL A 715 -4.03 -6.78 32.24
C VAL A 715 -5.51 -6.91 32.60
N GLU A 716 -5.76 -7.01 33.89
CA GLU A 716 -7.09 -6.82 34.46
C GLU A 716 -7.23 -5.36 34.90
N VAL A 717 -8.35 -4.73 34.54
CA VAL A 717 -8.68 -3.35 34.92
C VAL A 717 -10.06 -3.32 35.54
N GLU A 718 -10.16 -2.73 36.73
CA GLU A 718 -11.42 -2.46 37.42
C GLU A 718 -11.52 -0.95 37.67
N LEU A 719 -12.56 -0.34 37.11
CA LEU A 719 -12.91 1.05 37.32
C LEU A 719 -14.25 1.09 38.06
N SER A 720 -14.34 1.83 39.17
CA SER A 720 -15.57 1.91 39.96
C SER A 720 -15.79 3.33 40.50
N ALA A 721 -17.04 3.80 40.48
CA ALA A 721 -17.42 5.08 41.07
C ALA A 721 -17.52 4.97 42.60
N GLU A 722 -16.88 5.90 43.32
CA GLU A 722 -17.05 6.01 44.77
C GLU A 722 -18.48 6.48 45.10
N ASN A 723 -19.09 5.87 46.12
CA ASN A 723 -20.40 6.23 46.69
C ASN A 723 -21.65 5.93 45.83
N GLY A 724 -21.54 5.14 44.75
CA GLY A 724 -22.69 4.53 44.08
C GLY A 724 -23.58 5.47 43.24
N SER A 725 -23.10 6.68 42.92
CA SER A 725 -23.68 7.54 41.88
C SER A 725 -23.40 6.97 40.48
N GLY A 726 -24.21 7.35 39.49
CA GLY A 726 -23.94 7.00 38.10
C GLY A 726 -22.69 7.74 37.59
N PHE A 727 -21.82 7.04 36.90
CA PHE A 727 -20.58 7.56 36.29
C PHE A 727 -20.56 7.10 34.83
N ALA A 728 -20.12 7.96 33.90
CA ALA A 728 -20.08 7.65 32.47
C ALA A 728 -18.64 7.76 31.92
N PRO A 729 -17.72 6.89 32.38
CA PRO A 729 -16.34 6.91 31.90
C PRO A 729 -16.26 6.35 30.49
N ILE A 730 -15.47 7.00 29.65
CA ILE A 730 -14.95 6.40 28.43
C ILE A 730 -13.55 5.89 28.78
N LEU A 731 -13.32 4.59 28.66
CA LEU A 731 -12.00 3.98 28.85
C LEU A 731 -11.39 3.65 27.48
N GLU A 732 -10.29 4.30 27.14
CA GLU A 732 -9.60 4.16 25.86
C GLU A 732 -8.22 3.54 26.08
N VAL A 733 -7.87 2.51 25.30
CA VAL A 733 -6.48 2.11 25.10
C VAL A 733 -5.89 3.04 24.06
N VAL A 734 -4.81 3.73 24.41
CA VAL A 734 -4.05 4.54 23.47
C VAL A 734 -2.65 3.96 23.25
N ASP A 735 -2.07 4.25 22.10
CA ASP A 735 -0.71 3.85 21.75
C ASP A 735 0.34 4.81 22.35
N THR A 736 1.61 4.61 21.95
CA THR A 736 2.76 5.41 22.34
C THR A 736 2.65 6.90 21.96
N HIS A 737 1.78 7.27 21.03
CA HIS A 737 1.55 8.63 20.53
C HIS A 737 0.25 9.25 21.06
N GLY A 738 -0.53 8.50 21.86
CA GLY A 738 -1.82 8.93 22.39
C GLY A 738 -3.00 8.76 21.43
N ALA A 739 -2.81 8.06 20.31
CA ALA A 739 -3.90 7.71 19.40
C ALA A 739 -4.73 6.56 19.97
N ILE A 740 -6.05 6.60 19.79
CA ILE A 740 -6.96 5.60 20.33
C ILE A 740 -6.81 4.31 19.52
N VAL A 741 -6.18 3.32 20.13
CA VAL A 741 -6.07 1.96 19.59
C VAL A 741 -7.42 1.26 19.72
N ARG A 742 -8.11 1.48 20.84
CA ARG A 742 -9.39 0.82 21.12
C ARG A 742 -10.16 1.50 22.25
N THR A 743 -11.44 1.78 22.05
CA THR A 743 -12.36 2.11 23.15
C THR A 743 -12.88 0.83 23.78
N LEU A 744 -12.74 0.70 25.10
CA LEU A 744 -13.06 -0.50 25.86
C LEU A 744 -14.47 -0.47 26.48
N GLY A 745 -15.09 0.72 26.58
CA GLY A 745 -16.48 0.88 27.00
C GLY A 745 -16.98 2.32 26.91
N ASP A 746 -18.26 2.48 26.57
CA ASP A 746 -19.01 3.73 26.44
C ASP A 746 -20.40 3.61 27.10
N GLY A 747 -20.57 4.07 28.34
CA GLY A 747 -21.89 4.00 28.97
C GLY A 747 -21.97 4.44 30.44
N LEU A 748 -23.21 4.63 30.91
CA LEU A 748 -23.58 4.90 32.31
C LEU A 748 -23.51 3.60 33.14
N GLU A 749 -22.31 3.12 33.44
CA GLU A 749 -22.11 1.92 34.26
C GLU A 749 -21.56 2.25 35.66
N ARG A 750 -21.91 1.42 36.66
CA ARG A 750 -21.43 1.57 38.05
C ARG A 750 -20.02 1.03 38.26
N SER A 751 -19.58 0.10 37.41
CA SER A 751 -18.21 -0.41 37.36
C SER A 751 -17.91 -1.03 35.99
N LEU A 752 -16.69 -0.83 35.50
CA LEU A 752 -16.19 -1.46 34.27
C LEU A 752 -15.09 -2.47 34.65
N HIS A 753 -15.25 -3.72 34.21
CA HIS A 753 -14.30 -4.80 34.51
C HIS A 753 -13.78 -5.43 33.21
N LEU A 754 -12.48 -5.28 32.96
CA LEU A 754 -11.78 -5.95 31.88
C LEU A 754 -10.94 -7.09 32.44
N ARG A 755 -11.08 -8.28 31.85
CA ARG A 755 -10.29 -9.46 32.21
C ARG A 755 -9.53 -9.98 31.01
N ASP A 756 -8.28 -10.36 31.24
CA ASP A 756 -7.41 -11.06 30.29
C ASP A 756 -7.25 -10.38 28.92
N TYR A 757 -7.22 -9.04 28.89
CA TYR A 757 -6.96 -8.32 27.66
C TYR A 757 -5.52 -8.59 27.20
N GLU A 758 -5.39 -9.13 25.99
CA GLU A 758 -4.12 -9.48 25.35
C GLU A 758 -3.87 -8.55 24.17
N VAL A 759 -2.71 -7.90 24.16
CA VAL A 759 -2.32 -7.01 23.06
C VAL A 759 -1.43 -7.76 22.07
N ALA A 760 -1.78 -7.70 20.80
CA ALA A 760 -1.13 -8.49 19.74
C ALA A 760 0.27 -7.98 19.33
N ASN A 761 0.62 -6.71 19.60
CA ASN A 761 1.84 -6.05 19.09
C ASN A 761 2.69 -5.36 20.18
N THR A 762 3.92 -4.95 19.83
CA THR A 762 5.04 -4.59 20.72
C THR A 762 5.14 -3.11 21.11
N GLU A 763 4.06 -2.42 21.44
CA GLU A 763 4.13 -1.02 21.87
C GLU A 763 3.64 -0.77 23.30
N ILE A 764 4.08 0.37 23.87
CA ILE A 764 3.62 0.87 25.17
C ILE A 764 2.15 1.26 25.01
N HIS A 765 1.28 0.72 25.85
CA HIS A 765 -0.14 1.05 25.86
C HIS A 765 -0.49 1.88 27.09
N ALA A 766 -1.44 2.80 26.96
CA ALA A 766 -1.95 3.57 28.09
C ALA A 766 -3.47 3.49 28.20
N LEU A 767 -3.98 3.74 29.40
CA LEU A 767 -5.41 3.76 29.69
C LEU A 767 -5.84 5.20 29.94
N ARG A 768 -6.57 5.77 28.98
CA ARG A 768 -7.18 7.08 29.12
C ARG A 768 -8.60 6.95 29.65
N VAL A 769 -8.93 7.71 30.70
CA VAL A 769 -10.31 7.85 31.21
C VAL A 769 -10.82 9.23 30.81
N ARG A 770 -11.97 9.28 30.13
CA ARG A 770 -12.57 10.52 29.61
C ARG A 770 -14.03 10.71 30.07
N GLY A 771 -14.47 11.96 30.23
CA GLY A 771 -15.87 12.34 30.48
C GLY A 771 -16.24 12.68 31.92
N ALA A 772 -15.29 12.94 32.82
CA ALA A 772 -15.58 13.17 34.24
C ALA A 772 -15.67 14.67 34.61
N SER A 773 -16.72 15.38 34.18
CA SER A 773 -17.11 16.68 34.76
C SER A 773 -18.52 17.04 34.26
N ALA A 774 -19.56 17.34 35.05
CA ALA A 774 -19.66 17.73 36.45
C ALA A 774 -20.89 17.07 37.10
N LEU A 775 -20.66 16.00 37.87
CA LEU A 775 -21.56 15.46 38.91
C LEU A 775 -20.73 14.41 39.68
N ILE A 776 -19.94 14.92 40.64
CA ILE A 776 -19.32 14.24 41.79
C ILE A 776 -19.16 12.71 41.67
N GLY A 777 -17.93 12.27 41.46
CA GLY A 777 -17.49 10.92 41.80
C GLY A 777 -15.97 10.81 41.68
N ALA A 778 -15.29 10.59 42.81
CA ALA A 778 -13.98 9.97 42.76
C ALA A 778 -14.17 8.55 42.21
N TYR A 779 -13.19 8.04 41.48
CA TYR A 779 -13.22 6.67 40.98
C TYR A 779 -12.01 5.91 41.49
N THR A 780 -12.15 4.61 41.75
CA THR A 780 -11.00 3.75 42.01
C THR A 780 -10.66 3.00 40.74
N LEU A 781 -9.43 3.20 40.24
CA LEU A 781 -8.82 2.35 39.23
C LEU A 781 -7.95 1.30 39.93
N ARG A 782 -8.22 0.02 39.68
CA ARG A 782 -7.35 -1.09 40.07
C ARG A 782 -6.88 -1.81 38.83
N TRP A 783 -5.60 -2.14 38.77
CA TRP A 783 -5.10 -3.03 37.74
C TRP A 783 -4.17 -4.11 38.27
N ARG A 784 -4.05 -5.19 37.51
CA ARG A 784 -3.08 -6.26 37.74
C ARG A 784 -2.58 -6.78 36.40
N SER A 785 -1.25 -6.80 36.23
CA SER A 785 -0.60 -7.48 35.11
C SER A 785 -0.32 -8.94 35.48
N ASN A 786 -0.77 -9.90 34.65
CA ASN A 786 -0.50 -11.32 34.76
C ASN A 786 0.43 -11.77 33.62
N PRO A 787 1.66 -12.24 33.90
CA PRO A 787 2.53 -12.75 32.84
C PRO A 787 1.96 -14.06 32.25
N ARG A 788 1.64 -14.13 30.95
CA ARG A 788 1.37 -15.42 30.27
C ARG A 788 2.59 -16.34 30.28
N ALA A 789 3.78 -15.82 30.57
CA ALA A 789 4.99 -16.60 30.76
C ALA A 789 4.90 -17.65 31.89
N LEU A 790 3.90 -17.57 32.78
CA LEU A 790 3.61 -18.65 33.73
C LEU A 790 2.92 -19.87 33.10
N GLN A 791 2.43 -19.78 31.85
CA GLN A 791 1.78 -20.87 31.13
C GLN A 791 2.71 -21.61 30.14
N GLN A 792 3.92 -21.10 29.87
CA GLN A 792 4.98 -21.85 29.18
C GLN A 792 6.34 -21.52 29.80
N LYS A 793 6.97 -22.55 30.39
CA LYS A 793 8.35 -22.62 30.91
C LYS A 793 8.57 -22.21 32.39
N LEU A 794 8.31 -23.17 33.29
CA LEU A 794 8.82 -23.15 34.67
C LEU A 794 10.33 -23.46 34.68
N GLU A 795 11.18 -22.44 34.51
CA GLU A 795 12.59 -22.49 34.92
C GLU A 795 12.74 -21.78 36.28
N GLY A 796 12.56 -22.52 37.38
CA GLY A 796 12.89 -22.02 38.71
C GLY A 796 14.38 -22.23 39.02
N THR A 797 15.15 -21.15 39.14
CA THR A 797 16.49 -21.16 39.77
C THR A 797 16.32 -20.86 41.25
N ALA A 798 16.42 -21.87 42.11
CA ALA A 798 16.56 -21.66 43.54
C ALA A 798 18.06 -21.63 43.90
N GLU A 799 18.62 -20.44 44.08
CA GLU A 799 19.95 -20.27 44.66
C GLU A 799 19.81 -20.12 46.18
N GLY A 800 19.97 -21.23 46.90
CA GLY A 800 20.04 -21.22 48.36
C GLY A 800 21.49 -21.22 48.84
N THR A 801 22.01 -20.07 49.26
CA THR A 801 23.29 -19.96 49.95
C THR A 801 23.08 -20.19 51.46
N GLY A 802 23.30 -21.42 51.93
CA GLY A 802 23.53 -21.69 53.36
C GLY A 802 22.47 -22.57 54.06
N SER A 803 22.97 -23.62 54.71
CA SER A 803 22.32 -24.58 55.64
C SER A 803 21.24 -25.53 55.08
N PRO A 804 21.15 -26.78 55.58
CA PRO A 804 20.25 -27.81 55.06
C PRO A 804 18.82 -27.56 55.56
N SER A 805 18.14 -26.60 54.94
CA SER A 805 16.71 -26.33 55.17
C SER A 805 15.96 -26.55 53.85
N ALA A 806 14.96 -27.43 53.88
CA ALA A 806 14.23 -27.89 52.71
C ALA A 806 13.65 -26.72 51.90
N ILE A 807 14.04 -26.62 50.63
CA ILE A 807 13.37 -25.72 49.67
C ILE A 807 12.06 -26.41 49.28
N SER A 808 10.93 -25.93 49.80
CA SER A 808 9.60 -26.39 49.36
C SER A 808 9.05 -25.39 48.35
N ILE A 809 8.96 -25.81 47.09
CA ILE A 809 8.20 -25.10 46.07
C ILE A 809 6.88 -25.87 45.90
N GLU A 810 5.77 -25.16 45.95
CA GLU A 810 4.42 -25.72 45.85
C GLU A 810 3.83 -25.42 44.47
N PHE A 811 3.37 -26.46 43.78
CA PHE A 811 2.74 -26.38 42.46
C PHE A 811 1.34 -26.98 42.55
N GLU A 812 0.35 -26.43 41.83
CA GLU A 812 -1.02 -26.97 41.81
C GLU A 812 -1.34 -27.54 40.42
N GLY A 813 -1.76 -28.82 40.34
CA GLY A 813 -1.97 -29.53 39.06
C GLY A 813 -3.17 -30.49 39.06
N ARG A 814 -3.73 -30.80 37.87
CA ARG A 814 -4.84 -31.76 37.67
C ARG A 814 -4.33 -33.13 37.17
N SER A 815 -5.04 -34.21 37.51
CA SER A 815 -4.71 -35.58 37.06
C SER A 815 -4.70 -35.72 35.53
N GLY A 816 -3.70 -36.41 34.98
CA GLY A 816 -3.52 -36.59 33.52
C GLY A 816 -2.70 -35.49 32.81
N LEU A 817 -2.07 -34.58 33.57
CA LEU A 817 -1.11 -33.61 33.04
C LEU A 817 0.33 -34.15 33.06
N GLU A 818 1.12 -33.68 32.10
CA GLU A 818 2.54 -33.99 31.96
C GLU A 818 3.39 -32.94 32.69
N LEU A 819 4.18 -33.37 33.68
CA LEU A 819 5.07 -32.48 34.45
C LEU A 819 6.52 -32.57 33.95
N GLN A 820 7.13 -31.40 33.76
CA GLN A 820 8.56 -31.24 33.54
C GLN A 820 9.16 -30.37 34.64
N ALA A 821 10.28 -30.81 35.22
CA ALA A 821 10.95 -30.08 36.28
C ALA A 821 12.47 -30.09 36.07
N LEU A 822 13.11 -28.94 36.28
CA LEU A 822 14.56 -28.81 36.32
C LEU A 822 14.97 -28.30 37.69
N LEU A 823 15.70 -29.12 38.45
CA LEU A 823 16.30 -28.73 39.72
C LEU A 823 17.79 -28.49 39.51
N ARG A 824 18.28 -27.29 39.84
CA ARG A 824 19.72 -27.01 39.92
C ARG A 824 20.21 -27.30 41.34
N LEU A 825 21.24 -28.13 41.43
CA LEU A 825 21.95 -28.41 42.68
C LEU A 825 23.11 -27.42 42.84
N PRO A 826 23.57 -27.14 44.07
CA PRO A 826 24.74 -26.31 44.31
C PRO A 826 25.95 -26.75 43.47
N GLU A 827 26.77 -25.77 43.05
CA GLU A 827 27.81 -25.97 42.03
C GLU A 827 28.73 -27.18 42.31
N GLY A 828 28.95 -27.99 41.26
CA GLY A 828 29.86 -29.15 41.29
C GLY A 828 29.29 -30.46 41.84
N ARG A 829 28.01 -30.54 42.23
CA ARG A 829 27.39 -31.70 42.89
C ARG A 829 26.45 -32.50 41.97
N SER A 830 26.39 -33.82 42.13
CA SER A 830 25.42 -34.68 41.41
C SER A 830 24.50 -35.38 42.40
N ALA A 831 23.23 -35.55 42.04
CA ALA A 831 22.31 -36.35 42.84
C ALA A 831 22.74 -37.82 42.85
N THR A 832 22.61 -38.47 44.00
CA THR A 832 22.88 -39.89 44.21
C THR A 832 21.61 -40.73 44.26
N SER A 833 20.47 -40.15 44.62
CA SER A 833 19.16 -40.81 44.55
C SER A 833 18.05 -39.78 44.27
N VAL A 834 17.02 -40.22 43.54
CA VAL A 834 15.80 -39.45 43.29
C VAL A 834 14.62 -40.37 43.54
N ARG A 835 13.71 -40.00 44.44
CA ARG A 835 12.52 -40.78 44.79
C ARG A 835 11.28 -39.91 44.73
N LEU A 836 10.20 -40.44 44.20
CA LEU A 836 8.91 -39.75 44.14
C LEU A 836 7.92 -40.47 45.04
N PHE A 837 7.23 -39.74 45.90
CA PHE A 837 6.17 -40.28 46.75
C PHE A 837 4.84 -39.65 46.35
N GLY A 838 3.85 -40.48 46.05
CA GLY A 838 2.49 -40.05 45.79
C GLY A 838 1.54 -40.39 46.92
N PRO A 839 0.24 -40.12 46.75
CA PRO A 839 -0.78 -40.34 47.78
C PRO A 839 -0.91 -41.80 48.25
N ARG A 840 -0.40 -42.78 47.48
CA ARG A 840 -0.47 -44.23 47.77
C ARG A 840 0.88 -44.87 48.13
N GLY A 841 1.93 -44.07 48.33
CA GLY A 841 3.29 -44.55 48.61
C GLY A 841 4.31 -44.13 47.56
N GLU A 842 5.48 -44.79 47.55
CA GLU A 842 6.54 -44.50 46.59
C GLU A 842 6.10 -44.86 45.16
N VAL A 843 6.32 -43.93 44.23
CA VAL A 843 6.01 -44.05 42.81
C VAL A 843 7.31 -44.38 42.08
N ALA A 844 7.30 -45.49 41.34
CA ALA A 844 8.45 -45.87 40.51
C ALA A 844 8.64 -44.86 39.37
N LEU A 845 9.87 -44.38 39.19
CA LEU A 845 10.27 -43.51 38.08
C LEU A 845 10.94 -44.35 36.99
N ASP A 846 10.56 -44.16 35.72
CA ASP A 846 11.30 -44.76 34.60
C ASP A 846 12.66 -44.05 34.46
N PRO A 847 13.79 -44.79 34.42
CA PRO A 847 15.11 -44.21 34.23
C PRO A 847 15.27 -43.35 32.97
N ARG A 848 14.45 -43.55 31.92
CA ARG A 848 14.51 -42.77 30.67
C ARG A 848 13.92 -41.36 30.82
N ASP A 849 13.03 -41.18 31.78
CA ASP A 849 12.36 -39.91 32.05
C ASP A 849 13.12 -39.05 33.07
N LEU A 850 14.20 -39.59 33.66
CA LEU A 850 15.08 -38.89 34.56
C LEU A 850 16.47 -38.70 33.92
N ARG A 851 16.93 -37.45 33.82
CA ARG A 851 18.32 -37.15 33.42
C ARG A 851 19.08 -36.51 34.57
N LEU A 852 20.14 -37.17 35.02
CA LEU A 852 21.06 -36.66 36.01
C LEU A 852 22.31 -36.12 35.31
N SER A 853 22.71 -34.90 35.66
CA SER A 853 23.94 -34.27 35.19
C SER A 853 24.60 -33.51 36.33
N ARG A 854 25.88 -33.16 36.17
CA ARG A 854 26.64 -32.45 37.20
C ARG A 854 25.94 -31.10 37.49
N GLY A 855 25.41 -30.96 38.68
CA GLY A 855 24.68 -29.78 39.15
C GLY A 855 23.21 -29.73 38.76
N ARG A 856 22.63 -30.74 38.08
CA ARG A 856 21.22 -30.69 37.64
C ARG A 856 20.52 -32.04 37.65
N VAL A 857 19.28 -32.04 38.14
CA VAL A 857 18.31 -33.13 38.02
C VAL A 857 17.18 -32.67 37.11
N GLN A 858 16.96 -33.36 36.00
CA GLN A 858 15.88 -33.05 35.07
C GLN A 858 14.89 -34.20 35.01
N LEU A 859 13.63 -33.91 35.34
CA LEU A 859 12.50 -34.81 35.10
C LEU A 859 11.85 -34.39 33.78
N ARG A 860 11.93 -35.26 32.78
CA ARG A 860 11.54 -34.97 31.40
C ARG A 860 10.05 -35.19 31.15
N ARG A 861 9.48 -36.20 31.81
CA ARG A 861 8.08 -36.58 31.66
C ARG A 861 7.63 -37.32 32.91
N LEU A 862 6.54 -36.87 33.51
CA LEU A 862 5.89 -37.58 34.61
C LEU A 862 4.38 -37.44 34.47
N GLU A 863 3.69 -38.57 34.43
CA GLU A 863 2.24 -38.64 34.37
C GLU A 863 1.68 -39.01 35.75
N LEU A 864 0.84 -38.13 36.32
CA LEU A 864 0.27 -38.34 37.65
C LEU A 864 -1.01 -39.16 37.56
N LEU A 865 -0.96 -40.38 38.13
CA LEU A 865 -2.03 -41.39 38.04
C LEU A 865 -3.22 -41.15 38.99
N ALA A 866 -3.12 -40.19 39.93
CA ALA A 866 -4.21 -39.82 40.84
C ALA A 866 -4.09 -38.35 41.26
N ALA A 867 -5.19 -37.73 41.68
CA ALA A 867 -5.16 -36.41 42.30
C ALA A 867 -4.68 -36.50 43.76
N GLY A 868 -3.81 -35.58 44.17
CA GLY A 868 -3.31 -35.49 45.54
C GLY A 868 -1.86 -35.04 45.61
N THR A 869 -1.34 -34.91 46.84
CA THR A 869 0.00 -34.35 47.03
C THR A 869 1.11 -35.35 46.68
N TYR A 870 2.00 -34.96 45.77
CA TYR A 870 3.22 -35.70 45.46
C TYR A 870 4.44 -35.00 46.06
N ARG A 871 5.45 -35.78 46.46
CA ARG A 871 6.71 -35.28 47.01
C ARG A 871 7.90 -35.88 46.27
N LEU A 872 8.71 -35.05 45.62
CA LEU A 872 9.97 -35.48 45.02
C LEU A 872 11.12 -35.23 45.99
N GLU A 873 11.79 -36.31 46.38
CA GLU A 873 12.99 -36.29 47.22
C GLU A 873 14.25 -36.49 46.37
N VAL A 874 15.20 -35.55 46.47
CA VAL A 874 16.49 -35.64 45.78
C VAL A 874 17.61 -35.60 46.81
N GLU A 875 18.48 -36.61 46.79
CA GLU A 875 19.60 -36.74 47.71
C GLU A 875 20.93 -36.49 47.01
N ALA A 876 21.80 -35.67 47.60
CA ALA A 876 23.16 -35.43 47.11
C ALA A 876 24.20 -35.35 48.25
N PRO A 877 25.43 -35.88 48.07
CA PRO A 877 26.44 -35.91 49.13
C PRO A 877 27.14 -34.55 49.32
N LEU A 878 27.25 -34.13 50.59
CA LEU A 878 27.99 -32.94 51.01
C LEU A 878 29.46 -33.30 51.32
N PRO A 879 30.40 -32.34 51.20
CA PRO A 879 31.82 -32.61 51.43
C PRO A 879 32.14 -32.97 52.88
N THR A 880 31.23 -32.69 53.82
CA THR A 880 31.33 -33.04 55.25
C THR A 880 30.89 -34.48 55.57
N GLY A 881 30.49 -35.28 54.57
CA GLY A 881 29.93 -36.62 54.75
C GLY A 881 28.42 -36.65 55.06
N ALA A 882 27.80 -35.49 55.31
CA ALA A 882 26.35 -35.35 55.43
C ALA A 882 25.67 -35.45 54.05
N ARG A 883 24.35 -35.69 54.03
CA ARG A 883 23.51 -35.75 52.81
C ARG A 883 22.57 -34.54 52.76
N TRP A 884 22.45 -33.94 51.58
CA TRP A 884 21.49 -32.88 51.30
C TRP A 884 20.21 -33.47 50.71
N LEU A 885 19.04 -33.08 51.23
CA LEU A 885 17.73 -33.55 50.78
C LEU A 885 16.87 -32.35 50.33
N ALA A 886 16.50 -32.31 49.05
CA ALA A 886 15.42 -31.43 48.58
C ALA A 886 14.09 -32.18 48.58
N SER A 887 13.01 -31.49 48.95
CA SER A 887 11.64 -31.99 48.86
C SER A 887 10.77 -31.00 48.12
N LEU A 888 10.35 -31.32 46.90
CA LEU A 888 9.35 -30.53 46.18
C LEU A 888 7.97 -31.14 46.40
N ARG A 889 6.96 -30.30 46.68
CA ARG A 889 5.57 -30.75 46.79
C ARG A 889 4.74 -30.27 45.61
N PHE A 890 4.00 -31.19 45.03
CA PHE A 890 2.97 -30.92 44.02
C PHE A 890 1.64 -31.17 44.71
N ARG A 891 0.67 -30.26 44.64
CA ARG A 891 -0.69 -30.42 45.18
C ARG A 891 -1.69 -30.70 44.08
#